data_AF-A0A667FY55-F1
#
_entry.id   AF-A0A667FY55-F1
#
_cell.length_a   1.000
_cell.length_b   1.000
_cell.length_c   1.000
_cell.angle_alpha   90.00
_cell.angle_beta   90.00
_cell.angle_gamma   90.00
#
_symmetry.space_group_name_H-M   'P 1'
#
loop_
_entity.id
_entity.type
_entity.pdbx_description
1 polymer ?
#
loop_
_entity_poly.entity_id
_entity_poly.type
_entity_poly.pdbx_seq_one_letter_code
_entity_poly.pdbx_strand_id
1 'polypeptide(L)'
;MASAWWPCLILALLSGLAASGFPRSPSRPLGKRSLPEGVVNGIEVYSTKISCKVTSRFAHNVVTTRAVNRADTAKEVSFDVELPKTAFITNFTLTIDGVTYPGNVKEKEVAKKQYEKAVSQGKTAGLVKASGRKLEKFTVSVNVAAGSKVTFELTYEELLKRHKGKYEMYLKVQPKQLVKHFEIEADIFEPQGISTLDAEASFITNDLLGSALTKSFSGRKGRVSFKPSMDQQRSCPTCTDSLLNGDFIITYDVNRESPANVQIVNGYFVHFFAPQGLPVVPKNVVFVIDVSGSMHGRKMEQTKDALLKILEDVKEDDYLNFILFSGDVTTWKDTLVQATPENIEEARTFVKNIDDQGMTNINDGLLRGISMLNKAREEHGVPERSTSIVIMLTDGDPNVGESRPEKIQENVRNAIGGKFPLYNLGFGNNLNYNFLESMALENHGLARRIYEDSDANLQLQGFYEEVANPLLTGVEVEYPENAIQDLTQSAYQHFYDGSEIVVAGRLLDEDMNNFKADVKGHGAINDLTFTEEVTPEKITLWSGAAQSTFSWLDTVTVTQDGLSVTINRKKNMVVSFGDGVTFVVVLHQVWKKHPVHQDFLGFYVVDSHRMSAQTHGLLGQFFHPFDFKVSDIHPGSDPTKPDATMVVKNHRLTVTRGSQKDYRKDASVGTKVACWFVHNNGQGLIDGVHSDYIVPNLF
;
A
#
# COMPACT_ATOMS: atom_id res chain seq x y z
N MET A 1 -7.11 1.05 -33.39
CA MET A 1 -8.38 1.56 -32.85
C MET A 1 -8.61 0.94 -31.48
N ALA A 2 -8.30 1.70 -30.43
CA ALA A 2 -8.74 1.56 -29.03
C ALA A 2 -7.77 2.44 -28.21
N SER A 3 -8.05 3.74 -28.15
CA SER A 3 -7.27 4.73 -27.40
C SER A 3 -7.61 4.61 -25.92
N ALA A 4 -6.72 4.00 -25.13
CA ALA A 4 -6.84 3.97 -23.67
C ALA A 4 -6.24 5.26 -23.09
N TRP A 5 -7.10 6.27 -22.87
CA TRP A 5 -6.77 7.49 -22.13
C TRP A 5 -6.94 7.21 -20.64
N TRP A 6 -5.89 7.42 -19.83
CA TRP A 6 -6.00 7.29 -18.37
C TRP A 6 -6.98 8.32 -17.77
N PRO A 7 -7.82 7.93 -16.80
CA PRO A 7 -8.99 8.70 -16.39
C PRO A 7 -8.70 9.54 -15.15
N CYS A 8 -8.80 10.88 -15.25
CA CYS A 8 -8.95 11.73 -14.07
C CYS A 8 -10.42 11.74 -13.65
N LEU A 9 -10.69 11.34 -12.40
CA LEU A 9 -12.00 11.42 -11.76
C LEU A 9 -12.33 12.88 -11.41
N ILE A 10 -13.53 13.33 -11.77
CA ILE A 10 -14.06 14.67 -11.39
C ILE A 10 -15.39 14.48 -10.67
N LEU A 11 -15.53 15.17 -9.55
CA LEU A 11 -16.60 15.02 -8.58
C LEU A 11 -17.51 16.26 -8.62
N ALA A 12 -18.80 16.09 -8.94
CA ALA A 12 -19.74 17.20 -9.14
C ALA A 12 -20.84 17.22 -8.07
N LEU A 13 -21.06 18.39 -7.45
CA LEU A 13 -22.17 18.69 -6.54
C LEU A 13 -23.19 19.60 -7.25
N LEU A 14 -24.48 19.28 -7.16
CA LEU A 14 -25.57 20.09 -7.73
C LEU A 14 -26.69 20.24 -6.70
N SER A 15 -27.01 21.47 -6.31
CA SER A 15 -28.34 21.82 -5.81
C SER A 15 -28.70 23.28 -6.17
N GLY A 16 -29.99 23.52 -6.37
CA GLY A 16 -30.55 24.83 -6.72
C GLY A 16 -31.37 25.38 -5.56
N LEU A 17 -31.06 26.60 -5.14
CA LEU A 17 -31.92 27.42 -4.30
C LEU A 17 -31.84 28.85 -4.84
N ALA A 18 -32.97 29.33 -5.38
CA ALA A 18 -33.18 30.72 -5.71
C ALA A 18 -33.61 31.44 -4.42
N ALA A 19 -32.85 32.45 -3.99
CA ALA A 19 -33.21 33.29 -2.85
C ALA A 19 -34.14 34.43 -3.31
N SER A 20 -35.35 34.49 -2.75
CA SER A 20 -36.29 35.61 -2.92
C SER A 20 -36.26 36.56 -1.73
N GLY A 21 -36.03 37.85 -2.01
CA GLY A 21 -36.50 39.07 -1.33
C GLY A 21 -36.51 39.15 0.21
N PHE A 22 -35.67 40.03 0.79
CA PHE A 22 -35.72 40.46 2.19
C PHE A 22 -36.45 41.81 2.36
N PRO A 23 -37.25 42.02 3.43
CA PRO A 23 -37.62 43.34 3.93
C PRO A 23 -36.58 43.88 4.93
N ARG A 24 -36.29 45.19 4.84
CA ARG A 24 -35.39 45.95 5.72
C ARG A 24 -36.04 46.28 7.07
N SER A 25 -35.28 46.14 8.16
CA SER A 25 -35.41 46.93 9.41
C SER A 25 -34.11 46.82 10.24
N PRO A 26 -33.83 47.68 11.26
CA PRO A 26 -32.66 48.54 11.26
C PRO A 26 -31.48 48.09 12.13
N SER A 27 -30.31 48.58 11.71
CA SER A 27 -28.98 48.43 12.28
C SER A 27 -28.84 48.88 13.74
N ARG A 28 -28.25 48.02 14.57
CA ARG A 28 -27.66 48.35 15.87
C ARG A 28 -26.13 48.18 15.75
N PRO A 29 -25.29 49.18 16.04
CA PRO A 29 -23.85 49.04 15.88
C PRO A 29 -23.28 48.27 17.07
N LEU A 30 -22.75 47.07 16.83
CA LEU A 30 -21.91 46.33 17.78
C LEU A 30 -20.44 46.66 17.48
N GLY A 31 -19.74 47.10 18.52
CA GLY A 31 -18.34 47.52 18.45
C GLY A 31 -17.41 46.42 17.92
N LYS A 32 -16.35 46.86 17.22
CA LYS A 32 -15.25 46.02 16.74
C LYS A 32 -14.65 45.21 17.91
N ARG A 33 -15.04 43.94 18.03
CA ARG A 33 -14.25 42.95 18.78
C ARG A 33 -13.02 42.61 17.95
N SER A 34 -11.87 42.55 18.60
CA SER A 34 -10.66 41.95 18.03
C SER A 34 -11.00 40.57 17.44
N LEU A 35 -10.48 40.28 16.24
CA LEU A 35 -10.65 38.97 15.63
C LEU A 35 -10.08 37.91 16.59
N PRO A 36 -10.82 36.83 16.88
CA PRO A 36 -10.29 35.72 17.67
C PRO A 36 -9.03 35.16 17.02
N GLU A 37 -8.13 34.63 17.84
CA GLU A 37 -6.94 33.92 17.39
C GLU A 37 -7.31 32.74 16.46
N GLY A 38 -6.65 32.64 15.30
CA GLY A 38 -6.92 31.60 14.29
C GLY A 38 -8.01 31.93 13.27
N VAL A 39 -8.46 33.19 13.18
CA VAL A 39 -9.41 33.65 12.15
C VAL A 39 -8.67 34.40 11.04
N VAL A 40 -8.68 33.86 9.81
CA VAL A 40 -8.09 34.50 8.63
C VAL A 40 -9.19 34.93 7.66
N ASN A 41 -9.22 36.21 7.28
CA ASN A 41 -10.25 36.79 6.39
C ASN A 41 -11.71 36.54 6.83
N GLY A 42 -11.93 36.39 8.15
CA GLY A 42 -13.24 36.10 8.72
C GLY A 42 -13.61 34.61 8.72
N ILE A 43 -12.75 33.72 8.22
CA ILE A 43 -12.95 32.27 8.27
C ILE A 43 -12.07 31.68 9.39
N GLU A 44 -12.65 30.81 10.22
CA GLU A 44 -11.96 30.08 11.27
C GLU A 44 -11.98 28.58 10.92
N VAL A 45 -10.84 27.97 10.62
CA VAL A 45 -10.72 26.50 10.59
C VAL A 45 -10.40 26.03 12.00
N TYR A 46 -11.39 25.47 12.67
CA TYR A 46 -11.24 25.07 14.07
C TYR A 46 -10.86 23.60 14.25
N SER A 47 -10.98 22.78 13.20
CA SER A 47 -10.56 21.37 13.26
C SER A 47 -10.13 20.85 11.88
N THR A 48 -9.01 20.13 11.86
CA THR A 48 -8.52 19.35 10.71
C THR A 48 -8.03 18.01 11.23
N LYS A 49 -8.62 16.92 10.74
CA LYS A 49 -8.26 15.55 11.11
C LYS A 49 -7.90 14.76 9.86
N ILE A 50 -6.77 14.05 9.91
CA ILE A 50 -6.37 13.07 8.89
C ILE A 50 -6.36 11.71 9.57
N SER A 51 -7.29 10.83 9.21
CA SER A 51 -7.37 9.47 9.72
C SER A 51 -6.94 8.49 8.63
N CYS A 52 -5.93 7.69 8.91
CA CYS A 52 -5.39 6.69 8.00
C CYS A 52 -5.61 5.31 8.61
N LYS A 53 -6.17 4.37 7.85
CA LYS A 53 -6.29 2.96 8.25
C LYS A 53 -5.60 2.12 7.20
N VAL A 54 -4.53 1.44 7.59
CA VAL A 54 -3.81 0.54 6.69
C VAL A 54 -4.15 -0.89 7.07
N THR A 55 -4.56 -1.70 6.12
CA THR A 55 -4.81 -3.13 6.30
C THR A 55 -4.22 -3.89 5.14
N SER A 56 -3.23 -4.74 5.40
CA SER A 56 -2.58 -5.54 4.34
C SER A 56 -2.10 -4.68 3.17
N ARG A 57 -1.29 -3.64 3.47
CA ARG A 57 -0.78 -2.63 2.51
C ARG A 57 -1.84 -1.72 1.87
N PHE A 58 -3.13 -1.97 2.07
CA PHE A 58 -4.18 -1.10 1.55
C PHE A 58 -4.47 0.04 2.53
N ALA A 59 -4.19 1.28 2.12
CA ALA A 59 -4.35 2.48 2.92
C ALA A 59 -5.70 3.16 2.60
N HIS A 60 -6.51 3.36 3.62
CA HIS A 60 -7.76 4.10 3.59
C HIS A 60 -7.61 5.41 4.36
N ASN A 61 -7.66 6.54 3.66
CA ASN A 61 -7.37 7.86 4.22
C ASN A 61 -8.62 8.74 4.20
N VAL A 62 -8.91 9.40 5.32
CA VAL A 62 -10.03 10.33 5.49
C VAL A 62 -9.52 11.67 6.01
N VAL A 63 -9.69 12.72 5.22
CA VAL A 63 -9.34 14.10 5.59
C VAL A 63 -10.61 14.87 5.89
N THR A 64 -10.80 15.27 7.15
CA THR A 64 -11.94 16.05 7.60
C THR A 64 -11.51 17.44 8.04
N THR A 65 -12.04 18.48 7.41
CA THR A 65 -11.81 19.89 7.81
C THR A 65 -13.12 20.56 8.17
N ARG A 66 -13.16 21.22 9.33
CA ARG A 66 -14.30 21.96 9.83
C ARG A 66 -13.97 23.44 9.97
N ALA A 67 -14.78 24.28 9.34
CA ALA A 67 -14.62 25.72 9.34
C ALA A 67 -15.94 26.43 9.70
N VAL A 68 -15.82 27.67 10.17
CA VAL A 68 -16.95 28.58 10.42
C VAL A 68 -16.65 29.94 9.84
N ASN A 69 -17.64 30.51 9.16
CA ASN A 69 -17.57 31.89 8.69
C ASN A 69 -17.96 32.84 9.85
N ARG A 70 -16.97 33.52 10.42
CA ARG A 70 -17.14 34.53 11.49
C ARG A 70 -17.37 35.94 10.96
N ALA A 71 -17.30 36.17 9.65
CA ALA A 71 -17.65 37.46 9.06
C ALA A 71 -19.16 37.74 9.18
N ASP A 72 -19.51 39.01 9.05
CA ASP A 72 -20.88 39.51 8.93
C ASP A 72 -21.49 39.33 7.53
N THR A 73 -20.69 38.83 6.59
CA THR A 73 -21.01 38.64 5.17
C THR A 73 -20.70 37.22 4.73
N ALA A 74 -21.36 36.77 3.66
CA ALA A 74 -21.03 35.50 3.04
C ALA A 74 -19.59 35.53 2.48
N LYS A 75 -18.84 34.45 2.71
CA LYS A 75 -17.43 34.34 2.33
C LYS A 75 -17.17 32.99 1.67
N GLU A 76 -16.30 33.02 0.67
CA GLU A 76 -15.80 31.80 0.05
C GLU A 76 -14.84 31.07 1.00
N VAL A 77 -15.09 29.78 1.19
CA VAL A 77 -14.25 28.86 1.95
C VAL A 77 -13.73 27.80 0.99
N SER A 78 -12.42 27.59 0.98
CA SER A 78 -11.75 26.58 0.17
C SER A 78 -11.26 25.41 1.01
N PHE A 79 -11.37 24.22 0.45
CA PHE A 79 -10.80 22.98 0.96
C PHE A 79 -9.78 22.47 -0.03
N ASP A 80 -8.52 22.44 0.39
CA ASP A 80 -7.37 22.04 -0.42
C ASP A 80 -6.70 20.84 0.23
N VAL A 81 -6.57 19.74 -0.51
CA VAL A 81 -5.83 18.54 -0.10
C VAL A 81 -4.94 18.10 -1.24
N GLU A 82 -3.68 17.80 -0.96
CA GLU A 82 -2.78 17.13 -1.91
C GLU A 82 -2.67 15.65 -1.53
N LEU A 83 -2.97 14.76 -2.47
CA LEU A 83 -2.96 13.31 -2.30
C LEU A 83 -2.00 12.63 -3.29
N PRO A 84 -1.46 11.44 -3.00
CA PRO A 84 -0.62 10.69 -3.93
C PRO A 84 -1.32 10.41 -5.27
N LYS A 85 -0.59 10.49 -6.39
CA LYS A 85 -1.08 10.11 -7.73
C LYS A 85 -1.46 8.63 -7.84
N THR A 86 -0.95 7.79 -6.93
CA THR A 86 -1.29 6.38 -6.80
C THR A 86 -2.63 6.14 -6.12
N ALA A 87 -3.19 7.17 -5.47
CA ALA A 87 -4.45 7.06 -4.76
C ALA A 87 -5.65 7.38 -5.64
N PHE A 88 -6.78 6.76 -5.33
CA PHE A 88 -8.05 7.02 -5.96
C PHE A 88 -9.03 7.62 -4.94
N ILE A 89 -9.69 8.71 -5.33
CA ILE A 89 -10.74 9.32 -4.51
C ILE A 89 -11.99 8.45 -4.56
N THR A 90 -12.45 7.98 -3.39
CA THR A 90 -13.61 7.09 -3.27
C THR A 90 -14.85 7.80 -2.76
N ASN A 91 -14.70 8.86 -1.96
CA ASN A 91 -15.82 9.63 -1.46
C ASN A 91 -15.43 11.09 -1.18
N PHE A 92 -16.40 11.99 -1.31
CA PHE A 92 -16.28 13.36 -0.82
C PHE A 92 -17.64 13.82 -0.31
N THR A 93 -17.69 14.39 0.91
CA THR A 93 -18.92 14.96 1.47
C THR A 93 -18.69 16.41 1.90
N LEU A 94 -19.68 17.24 1.62
CA LEU A 94 -19.73 18.64 2.04
C LEU A 94 -20.95 18.82 2.93
N THR A 95 -20.79 19.30 4.15
CA THR A 95 -21.91 19.57 5.06
C THR A 95 -21.95 21.04 5.44
N ILE A 96 -23.07 21.74 5.17
CA ILE A 96 -23.27 23.16 5.51
C ILE A 96 -24.48 23.25 6.43
N ASP A 97 -24.30 23.79 7.63
CA ASP A 97 -25.35 23.95 8.66
C ASP A 97 -26.20 22.69 8.88
N GLY A 98 -25.55 21.51 8.85
CA GLY A 98 -26.19 20.21 9.08
C GLY A 98 -26.81 19.56 7.84
N VAL A 99 -26.80 20.23 6.68
CA VAL A 99 -27.23 19.63 5.40
C VAL A 99 -26.01 19.04 4.69
N THR A 100 -26.01 17.72 4.48
CA THR A 100 -24.94 16.99 3.82
C THR A 100 -25.21 16.85 2.32
N TYR A 101 -24.19 17.18 1.53
CA TYR A 101 -24.15 17.09 0.09
C TYR A 101 -23.08 16.04 -0.29
N PRO A 102 -23.49 14.82 -0.68
CA PRO A 102 -22.56 13.80 -1.13
C PRO A 102 -22.08 14.13 -2.53
N GLY A 103 -20.77 14.07 -2.71
CA GLY A 103 -20.15 14.24 -3.99
C GLY A 103 -20.43 13.04 -4.89
N ASN A 104 -20.85 13.29 -6.14
CA ASN A 104 -21.09 12.23 -7.11
C ASN A 104 -19.89 12.06 -8.03
N VAL A 105 -19.35 10.85 -8.05
CA VAL A 105 -18.33 10.42 -9.03
C VAL A 105 -18.99 10.27 -10.40
N LYS A 106 -18.46 10.96 -11.41
CA LYS A 106 -18.96 10.89 -12.80
C LYS A 106 -17.79 10.82 -13.79
N GLU A 107 -18.11 10.37 -15.00
CA GLU A 107 -17.17 10.41 -16.13
C GLU A 107 -16.65 11.85 -16.35
N LYS A 108 -15.35 11.97 -16.61
CA LYS A 108 -14.59 13.23 -16.67
C LYS A 108 -15.25 14.31 -17.54
N GLU A 109 -15.62 13.98 -18.77
CA GLU A 109 -16.20 14.94 -19.72
C GLU A 109 -17.61 15.41 -19.29
N VAL A 110 -18.39 14.51 -18.69
CA VAL A 110 -19.72 14.82 -18.15
C VAL A 110 -19.59 15.73 -16.94
N ALA A 111 -18.66 15.42 -16.04
CA ALA A 111 -18.39 16.19 -14.83
C ALA A 111 -17.83 17.58 -15.16
N LYS A 112 -16.92 17.70 -16.13
CA LYS A 112 -16.36 18.99 -16.60
C LYS A 112 -17.43 19.91 -17.18
N LYS A 113 -18.29 19.41 -18.07
CA LYS A 113 -19.42 20.19 -18.61
C LYS A 113 -20.39 20.64 -17.51
N GLN A 114 -20.63 19.80 -16.51
CA GLN A 114 -21.47 20.15 -15.36
C GLN A 114 -20.80 21.20 -14.46
N TYR A 115 -19.49 21.10 -14.24
CA TYR A 115 -18.69 22.09 -13.52
C TYR A 115 -18.74 23.46 -14.21
N GLU A 116 -18.41 23.54 -15.50
CA GLU A 116 -18.39 24.79 -16.25
C GLU A 116 -19.76 25.49 -16.22
N LYS A 117 -20.84 24.70 -16.37
CA LYS A 117 -22.23 25.19 -16.26
C LYS A 117 -22.59 25.63 -14.84
N ALA A 118 -22.11 24.96 -13.80
CA ALA A 118 -22.36 25.31 -12.41
C ALA A 118 -21.63 26.62 -12.03
N VAL A 119 -20.36 26.75 -12.42
CA VAL A 119 -19.55 27.96 -12.21
C VAL A 119 -20.17 29.15 -12.95
N SER A 120 -20.61 28.99 -14.20
CA SER A 120 -21.30 30.06 -14.93
C SER A 120 -22.63 30.48 -14.29
N GLN A 121 -23.20 29.63 -13.42
CA GLN A 121 -24.42 29.90 -12.66
C GLN A 121 -24.14 30.37 -11.22
N GLY A 122 -22.89 30.60 -10.84
CA GLY A 122 -22.50 30.99 -9.48
C GLY A 122 -22.70 29.89 -8.43
N LYS A 123 -22.80 28.63 -8.85
CA LYS A 123 -22.97 27.47 -7.95
C LYS A 123 -21.61 26.92 -7.52
N THR A 124 -21.59 26.32 -6.33
CA THR A 124 -20.44 25.60 -5.78
C THR A 124 -20.09 24.37 -6.61
N ALA A 125 -18.81 24.21 -6.95
CA ALA A 125 -18.31 23.08 -7.70
C ALA A 125 -16.86 22.75 -7.30
N GLY A 126 -16.50 21.46 -7.30
CA GLY A 126 -15.17 20.95 -6.98
C GLY A 126 -14.37 20.57 -8.22
N LEU A 127 -13.04 20.68 -8.18
CA LEU A 127 -12.17 20.30 -9.30
C LEU A 127 -10.87 19.68 -8.78
N VAL A 128 -10.48 18.55 -9.38
CA VAL A 128 -9.18 17.90 -9.14
C VAL A 128 -8.20 18.37 -10.23
N LYS A 129 -7.01 18.82 -9.83
CA LYS A 129 -5.92 19.23 -10.72
C LYS A 129 -4.60 18.65 -10.18
N ALA A 130 -3.70 18.20 -11.05
CA ALA A 130 -2.36 17.78 -10.62
C ALA A 130 -1.63 18.91 -9.85
N SER A 131 -0.91 18.57 -8.77
CA SER A 131 -0.11 19.53 -7.99
C SER A 131 1.21 18.90 -7.60
N GLY A 132 2.27 19.25 -8.34
CA GLY A 132 3.62 18.75 -8.08
C GLY A 132 3.93 17.36 -8.67
N ARG A 133 5.07 16.79 -8.21
CA ARG A 133 5.70 15.58 -8.78
C ARG A 133 4.91 14.32 -8.47
N LYS A 134 4.69 14.05 -7.18
CA LYS A 134 4.05 12.83 -6.63
C LYS A 134 2.56 12.99 -6.33
N LEU A 135 2.03 14.22 -6.36
CA LEU A 135 0.71 14.54 -5.80
C LEU A 135 -0.26 15.09 -6.84
N GLU A 136 -1.54 14.96 -6.52
CA GLU A 136 -2.65 15.66 -7.14
C GLU A 136 -3.32 16.55 -6.09
N LYS A 137 -3.73 17.75 -6.48
CA LYS A 137 -4.47 18.68 -5.64
C LYS A 137 -5.96 18.59 -5.90
N PHE A 138 -6.67 18.27 -4.85
CA PHE A 138 -8.11 18.37 -4.75
C PHE A 138 -8.48 19.73 -4.17
N THR A 139 -9.23 20.54 -4.92
CA THR A 139 -9.72 21.85 -4.46
C THR A 139 -11.23 21.94 -4.63
N VAL A 140 -11.93 22.31 -3.56
CA VAL A 140 -13.35 22.66 -3.57
C VAL A 140 -13.53 24.01 -2.91
N SER A 141 -14.23 24.94 -3.58
CA SER A 141 -14.59 26.24 -3.02
C SER A 141 -16.10 26.40 -2.94
N VAL A 142 -16.58 26.86 -1.78
CA VAL A 142 -18.01 27.06 -1.49
C VAL A 142 -18.23 28.41 -0.82
N ASN A 143 -19.32 29.09 -1.18
CA ASN A 143 -19.71 30.33 -0.51
C ASN A 143 -20.54 29.99 0.75
N VAL A 144 -20.05 30.40 1.91
CA VAL A 144 -20.63 30.08 3.22
C VAL A 144 -21.23 31.36 3.81
N ALA A 145 -22.50 31.30 4.23
CA ALA A 145 -23.19 32.44 4.83
C ALA A 145 -22.55 32.88 6.16
N ALA A 146 -22.82 34.12 6.57
CA ALA A 146 -22.31 34.67 7.82
C ALA A 146 -22.79 33.84 9.03
N GLY A 147 -21.86 33.44 9.91
CA GLY A 147 -22.13 32.62 11.09
C GLY A 147 -22.30 31.11 10.82
N SER A 148 -22.39 30.69 9.55
CA SER A 148 -22.60 29.29 9.16
C SER A 148 -21.34 28.44 9.32
N LYS A 149 -21.55 27.14 9.54
CA LYS A 149 -20.49 26.13 9.65
C LYS A 149 -20.44 25.26 8.41
N VAL A 150 -19.23 24.89 8.02
CA VAL A 150 -18.98 23.97 6.92
C VAL A 150 -18.04 22.85 7.35
N THR A 151 -18.33 21.62 6.94
CA THR A 151 -17.47 20.45 7.09
C THR A 151 -17.18 19.87 5.71
N PHE A 152 -15.91 19.67 5.42
CA PHE A 152 -15.42 18.95 4.24
C PHE A 152 -14.87 17.62 4.71
N GLU A 153 -15.18 16.54 3.99
CA GLU A 153 -14.62 15.23 4.24
C GLU A 153 -14.25 14.59 2.90
N LEU A 154 -12.98 14.23 2.73
CA LEU A 154 -12.46 13.57 1.53
C LEU A 154 -11.90 12.21 1.92
N THR A 155 -12.34 11.17 1.21
CA THR A 155 -11.83 9.80 1.34
C THR A 155 -11.07 9.42 0.07
N TYR A 156 -9.84 8.94 0.26
CA TYR A 156 -9.04 8.38 -0.83
C TYR A 156 -8.29 7.13 -0.36
N GLU A 157 -8.05 6.22 -1.29
CA GLU A 157 -7.48 4.90 -1.01
C GLU A 157 -6.33 4.59 -1.96
N GLU A 158 -5.34 3.85 -1.47
CA GLU A 158 -4.22 3.38 -2.29
C GLU A 158 -3.67 2.04 -1.81
N LEU A 159 -3.11 1.26 -2.73
CA LEU A 159 -2.25 0.13 -2.40
C LEU A 159 -0.82 0.65 -2.23
N LEU A 160 -0.29 0.57 -1.01
CA LEU A 160 1.07 1.00 -0.72
C LEU A 160 2.07 0.08 -1.43
N LYS A 161 3.03 0.70 -2.13
CA LYS A 161 4.10 -0.01 -2.84
C LYS A 161 5.35 -0.06 -1.98
N ARG A 162 6.00 -1.23 -1.95
CA ARG A 162 7.27 -1.41 -1.23
C ARG A 162 8.42 -0.95 -2.12
N HIS A 163 9.22 -0.04 -1.58
CA HIS A 163 10.43 0.46 -2.24
C HIS A 163 11.56 0.51 -1.22
N LYS A 164 12.77 0.07 -1.62
CA LYS A 164 13.96 0.08 -0.75
C LYS A 164 13.71 -0.55 0.63
N GLY A 165 12.92 -1.63 0.65
CA GLY A 165 12.66 -2.39 1.86
C GLY A 165 11.56 -1.84 2.77
N LYS A 166 10.81 -0.81 2.36
CA LYS A 166 9.76 -0.20 3.19
C LYS A 166 8.55 0.25 2.37
N TYR A 167 7.39 0.30 3.01
CA TYR A 167 6.23 1.03 2.51
C TYR A 167 6.33 2.48 2.98
N GLU A 168 5.94 3.40 2.11
CA GLU A 168 5.91 4.83 2.41
C GLU A 168 4.49 5.35 2.19
N MET A 169 3.86 5.84 3.26
CA MET A 169 2.59 6.56 3.19
C MET A 169 2.89 8.05 3.33
N TYR A 170 2.59 8.80 2.27
CA TYR A 170 2.93 10.21 2.15
C TYR A 170 1.69 11.09 2.35
N LEU A 171 1.75 12.04 3.28
CA LEU A 171 0.68 12.99 3.58
C LEU A 171 1.20 14.43 3.47
N LYS A 172 0.55 15.26 2.66
CA LYS A 172 0.85 16.70 2.60
C LYS A 172 0.07 17.46 3.68
N VAL A 173 0.77 18.19 4.53
CA VAL A 173 0.18 18.95 5.64
C VAL A 173 0.31 20.45 5.39
N GLN A 174 -0.82 21.13 5.13
CA GLN A 174 -0.85 22.58 4.89
C GLN A 174 -2.21 23.22 5.24
N PRO A 175 -2.59 23.35 6.53
CA PRO A 175 -3.86 23.95 6.94
C PRO A 175 -3.98 25.47 6.68
N LYS A 176 -2.90 26.17 6.28
CA LYS A 176 -2.81 27.62 5.96
C LYS A 176 -3.13 28.60 7.09
N GLN A 177 -3.62 28.13 8.23
CA GLN A 177 -3.85 28.90 9.46
C GLN A 177 -3.66 27.98 10.67
N LEU A 178 -3.56 28.56 11.87
CA LEU A 178 -3.53 27.81 13.11
C LEU A 178 -4.88 27.10 13.34
N VAL A 179 -4.85 25.82 13.75
CA VAL A 179 -6.05 24.98 13.90
C VAL A 179 -6.18 24.49 15.33
N LYS A 180 -7.29 24.85 16.01
CA LYS A 180 -7.52 24.51 17.42
C LYS A 180 -7.42 23.01 17.70
N HIS A 181 -7.93 22.19 16.79
CA HIS A 181 -7.87 20.73 16.87
C HIS A 181 -7.28 20.15 15.58
N PHE A 182 -5.95 20.11 15.52
CA PHE A 182 -5.22 19.44 14.45
C PHE A 182 -4.81 18.03 14.89
N GLU A 183 -5.05 17.04 14.04
CA GLU A 183 -4.76 15.64 14.36
C GLU A 183 -4.44 14.82 13.10
N ILE A 184 -3.37 14.02 13.18
CA ILE A 184 -3.12 12.92 12.24
C ILE A 184 -3.11 11.64 13.08
N GLU A 185 -3.95 10.67 12.73
CA GLU A 185 -3.97 9.34 13.33
C GLU A 185 -3.86 8.29 12.23
N ALA A 186 -2.85 7.45 12.30
CA ALA A 186 -2.69 6.29 11.43
C ALA A 186 -2.72 5.01 12.26
N ASP A 187 -3.67 4.12 11.95
CA ASP A 187 -3.76 2.78 12.52
C ASP A 187 -3.38 1.76 11.43
N ILE A 188 -2.32 0.99 11.67
CA ILE A 188 -1.77 0.02 10.72
C ILE A 188 -2.02 -1.38 11.24
N PHE A 189 -2.60 -2.25 10.41
CA PHE A 189 -2.80 -3.66 10.70
C PHE A 189 -2.20 -4.54 9.60
N GLU A 190 -1.24 -5.38 9.97
CA GLU A 190 -0.56 -6.29 9.04
C GLU A 190 -0.62 -7.73 9.57
N PRO A 191 -1.25 -8.67 8.85
CA PRO A 191 -1.37 -10.07 9.29
C PRO A 191 -0.05 -10.74 9.63
N GLN A 192 1.02 -10.42 8.90
CA GLN A 192 2.37 -10.96 9.10
C GLN A 192 3.07 -10.35 10.33
N GLY A 193 2.56 -9.25 10.89
CA GLY A 193 3.26 -8.47 11.91
C GLY A 193 4.10 -7.35 11.30
N ILE A 194 4.29 -6.28 12.06
CA ILE A 194 5.07 -5.11 11.69
C ILE A 194 6.50 -5.30 12.23
N SER A 195 7.49 -5.16 11.35
CA SER A 195 8.91 -5.30 11.71
C SER A 195 9.52 -3.96 12.12
N THR A 196 9.14 -2.88 11.43
CA THR A 196 9.60 -1.52 11.70
C THR A 196 8.45 -0.53 11.50
N LEU A 197 8.45 0.57 12.24
CA LEU A 197 7.51 1.68 12.07
C LEU A 197 8.19 2.99 12.44
N ASP A 198 8.17 3.94 11.51
CA ASP A 198 8.64 5.30 11.71
C ASP A 198 7.66 6.33 11.14
N ALA A 199 7.78 7.56 11.63
CA ALA A 199 7.08 8.72 11.13
C ALA A 199 7.99 9.94 11.23
N GLU A 200 8.13 10.65 10.12
CA GLU A 200 8.94 11.86 10.00
C GLU A 200 8.07 12.99 9.43
N ALA A 201 8.37 14.23 9.82
CA ALA A 201 7.75 15.37 9.18
C ALA A 201 8.76 16.49 8.93
N SER A 202 8.75 17.02 7.71
CA SER A 202 9.76 18.00 7.26
C SER A 202 9.71 19.33 8.01
N PHE A 203 8.60 19.61 8.68
CA PHE A 203 8.37 20.82 9.47
C PHE A 203 8.61 20.63 10.98
N ILE A 204 8.95 19.42 11.43
CA ILE A 204 9.37 19.17 12.82
C ILE A 204 10.85 19.52 12.95
N THR A 205 11.12 20.77 13.31
CA THR A 205 12.47 21.31 13.47
C THR A 205 12.84 21.62 14.92
N ASN A 206 11.89 21.52 15.86
CA ASN A 206 12.13 21.72 17.29
C ASN A 206 11.52 20.60 18.15
N ASP A 207 12.12 20.38 19.32
CA ASP A 207 11.75 19.30 20.24
C ASP A 207 10.31 19.42 20.76
N LEU A 208 9.81 20.65 20.91
CA LEU A 208 8.46 20.90 21.42
C LEU A 208 7.41 20.36 20.44
N LEU A 209 7.58 20.58 19.13
CA LEU A 209 6.70 19.99 18.12
C LEU A 209 6.90 18.48 17.98
N GLY A 210 8.15 18.02 18.14
CA GLY A 210 8.49 16.59 18.18
C GLY A 210 7.74 15.84 19.29
N SER A 211 7.53 16.46 20.45
CA SER A 211 6.76 15.86 21.56
C SER A 211 5.28 15.59 21.24
N ALA A 212 4.72 16.22 20.19
CA ALA A 212 3.36 15.98 19.75
C ALA A 212 3.22 14.72 18.88
N LEU A 213 4.33 14.16 18.41
CA LEU A 213 4.38 12.94 17.60
C LEU A 213 4.62 11.73 18.49
N THR A 214 3.73 10.74 18.39
CA THR A 214 3.83 9.46 19.08
C THR A 214 3.74 8.33 18.06
N LYS A 215 4.64 7.36 18.18
CA LYS A 215 4.70 6.16 17.33
C LYS A 215 4.86 4.93 18.22
N SER A 216 4.09 3.89 17.93
CA SER A 216 4.17 2.62 18.67
C SER A 216 3.67 1.49 17.79
N PHE A 217 4.28 0.31 17.90
CA PHE A 217 3.76 -0.90 17.27
C PHE A 217 4.00 -2.11 18.17
N SER A 218 3.13 -3.11 18.04
CA SER A 218 3.25 -4.38 18.74
C SER A 218 2.57 -5.48 17.92
N GLY A 219 3.35 -6.49 17.54
CA GLY A 219 2.88 -7.58 16.69
C GLY A 219 2.28 -7.05 15.39
N ARG A 220 0.98 -7.24 15.21
CA ARG A 220 0.24 -6.88 13.98
C ARG A 220 -0.27 -5.45 13.93
N LYS A 221 -0.17 -4.68 15.02
CA LYS A 221 -0.79 -3.36 15.14
C LYS A 221 0.26 -2.28 15.30
N GLY A 222 0.18 -1.25 14.46
CA GLY A 222 0.98 -0.03 14.53
C GLY A 222 0.05 1.17 14.71
N ARG A 223 0.53 2.18 15.44
CA ARG A 223 -0.18 3.44 15.60
C ARG A 223 0.81 4.60 15.54
N VAL A 224 0.48 5.58 14.70
CA VAL A 224 1.12 6.89 14.65
C VAL A 224 0.07 7.94 14.99
N SER A 225 0.40 8.85 15.90
CA SER A 225 -0.49 9.92 16.32
C SER A 225 0.30 11.22 16.45
N PHE A 226 -0.13 12.24 15.72
CA PHE A 226 0.42 13.60 15.77
C PHE A 226 -0.69 14.59 16.14
N LYS A 227 -0.59 15.20 17.32
CA LYS A 227 -1.63 16.08 17.90
C LYS A 227 -1.02 17.37 18.50
N PRO A 228 -0.49 18.29 17.68
CA PRO A 228 0.14 19.50 18.16
C PRO A 228 -0.90 20.49 18.72
N SER A 229 -0.59 21.08 19.87
CA SER A 229 -1.32 22.21 20.43
C SER A 229 -1.18 23.45 19.53
N MET A 230 -2.08 24.42 19.70
CA MET A 230 -1.98 25.70 18.96
C MET A 230 -0.63 26.37 19.15
N ASP A 231 -0.04 26.32 20.35
CA ASP A 231 1.26 26.94 20.62
C ASP A 231 2.40 26.19 19.95
N GLN A 232 2.33 24.85 19.89
CA GLN A 232 3.28 24.05 19.11
C GLN A 232 3.18 24.33 17.61
N GLN A 233 2.00 24.68 17.10
CA GLN A 233 1.78 25.00 15.69
C GLN A 233 2.31 26.36 15.26
N ARG A 234 2.71 27.25 16.17
CA ARG A 234 3.14 28.62 15.82
C ARG A 234 4.59 28.65 15.36
N SER A 235 4.86 29.45 14.33
CA SER A 235 6.23 29.69 13.85
C SER A 235 7.09 30.49 14.84
N CYS A 236 6.46 31.27 15.73
CA CYS A 236 7.11 31.98 16.82
C CYS A 236 6.12 32.27 17.97
N PRO A 237 6.57 32.59 19.21
CA PRO A 237 5.69 32.75 20.37
C PRO A 237 4.54 33.75 20.22
N THR A 238 4.69 34.74 19.34
CA THR A 238 3.69 35.80 19.09
C THR A 238 3.11 35.77 17.67
N CYS A 239 3.53 34.82 16.84
CA CYS A 239 3.13 34.75 15.44
C CYS A 239 1.70 34.19 15.29
N THR A 240 1.01 34.63 14.24
CA THR A 240 -0.31 34.10 13.84
C THR A 240 -0.20 33.01 12.78
N ASP A 241 0.98 32.82 12.21
CA ASP A 241 1.23 31.88 11.13
C ASP A 241 1.59 30.50 11.69
N SER A 242 1.21 29.46 10.94
CA SER A 242 1.48 28.07 11.34
C SER A 242 2.76 27.54 10.68
N LEU A 243 3.57 26.82 11.47
CA LEU A 243 4.71 26.05 10.96
C LEU A 243 4.30 24.71 10.34
N LEU A 244 3.02 24.32 10.42
CA LEU A 244 2.51 23.10 9.78
C LEU A 244 2.42 23.31 8.26
N ASN A 245 3.57 23.18 7.58
CA ASN A 245 3.66 23.33 6.14
C ASN A 245 4.77 22.43 5.60
N GLY A 246 4.38 21.26 5.10
CA GLY A 246 5.32 20.33 4.50
C GLY A 246 4.79 18.90 4.51
N ASP A 247 5.72 17.97 4.60
CA ASP A 247 5.48 16.57 4.32
C ASP A 247 5.45 15.81 5.63
N PHE A 248 4.48 14.90 5.77
CA PHE A 248 4.38 13.96 6.89
C PHE A 248 4.41 12.56 6.30
N ILE A 249 5.48 11.82 6.58
CA ILE A 249 5.80 10.56 5.95
C ILE A 249 5.79 9.48 7.02
N ILE A 250 4.95 8.46 6.84
CA ILE A 250 4.94 7.26 7.68
C ILE A 250 5.62 6.15 6.89
N THR A 251 6.64 5.52 7.47
CA THR A 251 7.32 4.36 6.88
C THR A 251 7.19 3.14 7.75
N TYR A 252 6.99 1.98 7.16
CA TYR A 252 6.95 0.71 7.89
C TYR A 252 7.35 -0.45 6.96
N ASP A 253 7.67 -1.61 7.53
CA ASP A 253 7.70 -2.88 6.80
C ASP A 253 7.11 -3.98 7.68
N VAL A 254 6.89 -5.15 7.09
CA VAL A 254 6.34 -6.32 7.78
C VAL A 254 7.41 -7.35 8.11
N ASN A 255 7.08 -8.29 8.99
CA ASN A 255 7.90 -9.49 9.18
C ASN A 255 7.81 -10.38 7.91
N ARG A 256 8.95 -10.96 7.52
CA ARG A 256 9.10 -11.75 6.29
C ARG A 256 9.73 -13.11 6.56
N GLU A 257 9.12 -13.86 7.48
CA GLU A 257 9.53 -15.23 7.83
C GLU A 257 9.26 -16.23 6.68
N SER A 258 8.32 -15.93 5.78
CA SER A 258 8.04 -16.68 4.55
C SER A 258 8.30 -15.81 3.31
N PRO A 259 8.86 -16.35 2.22
CA PRO A 259 9.06 -15.62 0.97
C PRO A 259 7.74 -15.21 0.28
N ALA A 260 6.65 -15.90 0.61
CA ALA A 260 5.33 -15.73 0.02
C ALA A 260 4.24 -15.67 1.10
N ASN A 261 3.18 -14.89 0.83
CA ASN A 261 2.00 -14.82 1.69
C ASN A 261 0.73 -14.63 0.86
N VAL A 262 -0.18 -15.59 0.93
CA VAL A 262 -1.50 -15.53 0.31
C VAL A 262 -2.57 -15.18 1.35
N GLN A 263 -3.43 -14.23 1.02
CA GLN A 263 -4.58 -13.84 1.82
C GLN A 263 -5.84 -13.99 0.99
N ILE A 264 -6.85 -14.68 1.51
CA ILE A 264 -8.12 -14.94 0.82
C ILE A 264 -9.25 -14.34 1.65
N VAL A 265 -10.11 -13.53 1.03
CA VAL A 265 -11.26 -12.89 1.66
C VAL A 265 -12.40 -12.78 0.63
N ASN A 266 -13.57 -13.35 0.95
CA ASN A 266 -14.82 -13.21 0.18
C ASN A 266 -14.68 -13.52 -1.32
N GLY A 267 -14.05 -14.64 -1.67
CA GLY A 267 -13.81 -15.02 -3.06
C GLY A 267 -12.74 -14.18 -3.78
N TYR A 268 -11.99 -13.32 -3.08
CA TYR A 268 -10.82 -12.63 -3.61
C TYR A 268 -9.56 -13.10 -2.91
N PHE A 269 -8.42 -13.03 -3.58
CA PHE A 269 -7.13 -13.25 -2.96
C PHE A 269 -6.11 -12.17 -3.32
N VAL A 270 -5.14 -11.99 -2.43
CA VAL A 270 -3.92 -11.21 -2.68
C VAL A 270 -2.72 -12.04 -2.24
N HIS A 271 -1.76 -12.20 -3.15
CA HIS A 271 -0.52 -12.91 -2.96
C HIS A 271 0.64 -11.92 -2.98
N PHE A 272 1.32 -11.79 -1.85
CA PHE A 272 2.54 -10.99 -1.68
C PHE A 272 3.76 -11.91 -1.79
N PHE A 273 4.67 -11.62 -2.72
CA PHE A 273 5.91 -12.36 -2.92
C PHE A 273 7.12 -11.42 -2.82
N ALA A 274 7.99 -11.68 -1.84
CA ALA A 274 9.18 -10.89 -1.57
C ALA A 274 10.20 -11.69 -0.76
N PRO A 275 10.91 -12.65 -1.40
CA PRO A 275 11.95 -13.43 -0.75
C PRO A 275 13.11 -12.54 -0.27
N GLN A 276 13.78 -12.96 0.81
CA GLN A 276 14.95 -12.28 1.37
C GLN A 276 16.20 -13.16 1.27
N GLY A 277 17.38 -12.54 1.27
CA GLY A 277 18.67 -13.24 1.34
C GLY A 277 19.10 -13.94 0.05
N LEU A 278 18.44 -13.66 -1.08
CA LEU A 278 18.88 -14.15 -2.39
C LEU A 278 20.14 -13.41 -2.86
N PRO A 279 21.11 -14.10 -3.48
CA PRO A 279 22.23 -13.44 -4.13
C PRO A 279 21.75 -12.54 -5.28
N VAL A 280 22.39 -11.38 -5.45
CA VAL A 280 22.09 -10.46 -6.56
C VAL A 280 22.52 -11.10 -7.88
N VAL A 281 21.63 -11.08 -8.87
CA VAL A 281 21.90 -11.50 -10.25
C VAL A 281 22.83 -10.46 -10.89
N PRO A 282 24.01 -10.86 -11.38
CA PRO A 282 24.90 -9.96 -12.11
C PRO A 282 24.17 -9.30 -13.28
N LYS A 283 24.46 -8.02 -13.54
CA LYS A 283 23.76 -7.26 -14.59
C LYS A 283 24.71 -6.76 -15.67
N ASN A 284 24.20 -6.73 -16.89
CA ASN A 284 24.82 -6.15 -18.07
C ASN A 284 24.05 -4.88 -18.41
N VAL A 285 24.59 -3.71 -18.04
CA VAL A 285 23.88 -2.44 -18.15
C VAL A 285 24.47 -1.57 -19.26
N VAL A 286 23.61 -1.08 -20.17
CA VAL A 286 24.00 -0.05 -21.14
C VAL A 286 23.27 1.25 -20.83
N PHE A 287 24.05 2.29 -20.58
CA PHE A 287 23.56 3.64 -20.38
C PHE A 287 23.50 4.36 -21.72
N VAL A 288 22.32 4.75 -22.17
CA VAL A 288 22.09 5.48 -23.42
C VAL A 288 21.76 6.93 -23.09
N ILE A 289 22.74 7.81 -23.20
CA ILE A 289 22.70 9.17 -22.66
C ILE A 289 22.59 10.19 -23.79
N ASP A 290 21.56 11.02 -23.72
CA ASP A 290 21.41 12.19 -24.57
C ASP A 290 22.48 13.23 -24.23
N VAL A 291 23.22 13.63 -25.24
CA VAL A 291 24.23 14.69 -25.14
C VAL A 291 23.90 15.84 -26.08
N SER A 292 22.64 15.98 -26.50
CA SER A 292 22.19 17.10 -27.33
C SER A 292 22.38 18.46 -26.64
N GLY A 293 22.42 19.54 -27.41
CA GLY A 293 22.67 20.88 -26.87
C GLY A 293 21.64 21.37 -25.84
N SER A 294 20.45 20.76 -25.75
CA SER A 294 19.46 21.08 -24.70
C SER A 294 19.90 20.62 -23.31
N MET A 295 20.80 19.63 -23.23
CA MET A 295 21.38 19.13 -21.99
C MET A 295 22.40 20.09 -21.38
N HIS A 296 22.81 21.15 -22.09
CA HIS A 296 23.84 22.09 -21.64
C HIS A 296 23.60 22.63 -20.22
N GLY A 297 24.69 22.78 -19.47
CA GLY A 297 24.70 23.37 -18.13
C GLY A 297 24.24 22.38 -17.06
N ARG A 298 23.27 22.78 -16.23
CA ARG A 298 22.92 22.04 -15.01
C ARG A 298 22.44 20.61 -15.29
N LYS A 299 21.73 20.35 -16.40
CA LYS A 299 21.24 18.99 -16.71
C LYS A 299 22.38 18.02 -16.96
N MET A 300 23.37 18.44 -17.76
CA MET A 300 24.56 17.65 -18.03
C MET A 300 25.41 17.48 -16.75
N GLU A 301 25.60 18.53 -15.96
CA GLU A 301 26.29 18.44 -14.66
C GLU A 301 25.63 17.41 -13.74
N GLN A 302 24.30 17.48 -13.57
CA GLN A 302 23.54 16.56 -12.73
C GLN A 302 23.53 15.12 -13.27
N THR A 303 23.51 14.97 -14.59
CA THR A 303 23.62 13.66 -15.26
C THR A 303 24.98 13.04 -15.00
N LYS A 304 26.08 13.81 -15.16
CA LYS A 304 27.44 13.35 -14.84
C LYS A 304 27.57 12.96 -13.38
N ASP A 305 27.10 13.80 -12.45
CA ASP A 305 27.16 13.52 -11.01
C ASP A 305 26.40 12.24 -10.64
N ALA A 306 25.22 12.02 -11.24
CA ALA A 306 24.47 10.79 -11.04
C ALA A 306 25.19 9.56 -11.60
N LEU A 307 25.72 9.62 -12.82
CA LEU A 307 26.47 8.50 -13.43
C LEU A 307 27.74 8.18 -12.64
N LEU A 308 28.46 9.20 -12.17
CA LEU A 308 29.63 9.02 -11.31
C LEU A 308 29.28 8.34 -9.99
N LYS A 309 28.12 8.66 -9.40
CA LYS A 309 27.65 7.98 -8.20
C LYS A 309 27.21 6.55 -8.48
N ILE A 310 26.47 6.33 -9.57
CA ILE A 310 26.04 5.00 -10.01
C ILE A 310 27.25 4.08 -10.18
N LEU A 311 28.34 4.57 -10.78
CA LEU A 311 29.59 3.82 -10.94
C LEU A 311 30.25 3.39 -9.62
N GLU A 312 29.92 4.02 -8.48
CA GLU A 312 30.39 3.60 -7.15
C GLU A 312 29.62 2.38 -6.62
N ASP A 313 28.40 2.15 -7.12
CA ASP A 313 27.51 1.08 -6.68
C ASP A 313 27.49 -0.13 -7.66
N VAL A 314 28.19 -0.03 -8.80
CA VAL A 314 28.35 -1.16 -9.74
C VAL A 314 29.27 -2.21 -9.13
N LYS A 315 28.88 -3.48 -9.19
CA LYS A 315 29.66 -4.59 -8.63
C LYS A 315 30.65 -5.13 -9.67
N GLU A 316 31.76 -5.71 -9.22
CA GLU A 316 32.82 -6.22 -10.11
C GLU A 316 32.34 -7.33 -11.07
N ASP A 317 31.30 -8.08 -10.71
CA ASP A 317 30.69 -9.11 -11.56
C ASP A 317 29.74 -8.52 -12.64
N ASP A 318 29.44 -7.22 -12.57
CA ASP A 318 28.60 -6.54 -13.54
C ASP A 318 29.39 -6.15 -14.80
N TYR A 319 28.67 -5.98 -15.90
CA TYR A 319 29.21 -5.49 -17.17
C TYR A 319 28.51 -4.20 -17.55
N LEU A 320 29.25 -3.23 -18.10
CA LEU A 320 28.67 -1.95 -18.47
C LEU A 320 29.24 -1.37 -19.76
N ASN A 321 28.49 -0.44 -20.35
CA ASN A 321 28.99 0.48 -21.37
C ASN A 321 28.12 1.75 -21.46
N PHE A 322 28.64 2.79 -22.12
CA PHE A 322 27.96 4.04 -22.38
C PHE A 322 27.80 4.27 -23.88
N ILE A 323 26.58 4.62 -24.27
CA ILE A 323 26.22 5.09 -25.62
C ILE A 323 25.80 6.54 -25.48
N LEU A 324 26.51 7.45 -26.12
CA LEU A 324 26.12 8.85 -26.18
C LEU A 324 25.43 9.08 -27.52
N PHE A 325 24.30 9.78 -27.50
CA PHE A 325 23.62 10.13 -28.74
C PHE A 325 23.34 11.63 -28.81
N SER A 326 23.56 12.18 -30.00
CA SER A 326 23.16 13.52 -30.39
C SER A 326 22.66 13.49 -31.84
N GLY A 327 23.28 14.23 -32.77
CA GLY A 327 23.10 13.97 -34.20
C GLY A 327 23.74 12.64 -34.62
N ASP A 328 24.88 12.31 -34.02
CA ASP A 328 25.62 11.07 -34.19
C ASP A 328 25.55 10.20 -32.92
N VAL A 329 25.91 8.92 -33.04
CA VAL A 329 25.98 7.97 -31.92
C VAL A 329 27.43 7.58 -31.68
N THR A 330 27.92 7.80 -30.47
CA THR A 330 29.28 7.43 -30.04
C THR A 330 29.20 6.44 -28.87
N THR A 331 30.23 5.60 -28.75
CA THR A 331 30.30 4.55 -27.73
C THR A 331 31.61 4.66 -26.98
N TRP A 332 31.59 4.48 -25.66
CA TRP A 332 32.82 4.53 -24.86
C TRP A 332 33.78 3.39 -25.22
N LYS A 333 33.26 2.15 -25.27
CA LYS A 333 33.97 0.95 -25.74
C LYS A 333 33.14 0.25 -26.82
N ASP A 334 33.79 -0.56 -27.66
CA ASP A 334 33.09 -1.29 -28.75
C ASP A 334 32.24 -2.46 -28.24
N THR A 335 32.55 -2.99 -27.07
CA THR A 335 31.85 -4.12 -26.41
C THR A 335 31.59 -3.80 -24.95
N LEU A 336 30.70 -4.56 -24.31
CA LEU A 336 30.55 -4.51 -22.85
C LEU A 336 31.88 -4.81 -22.16
N VAL A 337 32.16 -4.09 -21.08
CA VAL A 337 33.35 -4.32 -20.26
C VAL A 337 32.93 -4.67 -18.84
N GLN A 338 33.67 -5.59 -18.23
CA GLN A 338 33.46 -5.94 -16.82
C GLN A 338 33.85 -4.75 -15.94
N ALA A 339 33.11 -4.55 -14.85
CA ALA A 339 33.29 -3.47 -13.88
C ALA A 339 34.50 -3.66 -12.95
N THR A 340 35.68 -3.97 -13.49
CA THR A 340 36.91 -4.02 -12.70
C THR A 340 37.27 -2.62 -12.20
N PRO A 341 38.03 -2.50 -11.09
CA PRO A 341 38.45 -1.18 -10.58
C PRO A 341 39.10 -0.29 -11.64
N GLU A 342 39.89 -0.85 -12.55
CA GLU A 342 40.54 -0.13 -13.65
C GLU A 342 39.52 0.39 -14.67
N ASN A 343 38.60 -0.47 -15.10
CA ASN A 343 37.55 -0.09 -16.05
C ASN A 343 36.57 0.94 -15.45
N ILE A 344 36.31 0.87 -14.14
CA ILE A 344 35.48 1.87 -13.44
C ILE A 344 36.19 3.23 -13.43
N GLU A 345 37.49 3.30 -13.19
CA GLU A 345 38.22 4.57 -13.26
C GLU A 345 38.30 5.13 -14.69
N GLU A 346 38.45 4.27 -15.70
CA GLU A 346 38.33 4.68 -17.11
C GLU A 346 36.92 5.20 -17.44
N ALA A 347 35.87 4.52 -16.95
CA ALA A 347 34.48 4.94 -17.11
C ALA A 347 34.23 6.30 -16.45
N ARG A 348 34.73 6.52 -15.24
CA ARG A 348 34.63 7.80 -14.52
C ARG A 348 35.32 8.92 -15.30
N THR A 349 36.47 8.63 -15.90
CA THR A 349 37.18 9.58 -16.77
C THR A 349 36.38 9.89 -18.03
N PHE A 350 35.79 8.89 -18.67
CA PHE A 350 34.91 9.09 -19.82
C PHE A 350 33.70 9.96 -19.46
N VAL A 351 32.99 9.65 -18.37
CA VAL A 351 31.80 10.40 -17.92
C VAL A 351 32.11 11.88 -17.64
N LYS A 352 33.24 12.17 -16.98
CA LYS A 352 33.66 13.56 -16.71
C LYS A 352 33.83 14.39 -17.99
N ASN A 353 34.32 13.74 -19.05
CA ASN A 353 34.62 14.36 -20.35
C ASN A 353 33.45 14.30 -21.35
N ILE A 354 32.24 13.92 -20.92
CA ILE A 354 31.06 14.00 -21.79
C ILE A 354 30.74 15.47 -22.06
N ASP A 355 30.71 15.90 -23.32
CA ASP A 355 30.32 17.26 -23.67
C ASP A 355 28.99 17.25 -24.44
N ASP A 356 28.15 18.25 -24.18
CA ASP A 356 26.92 18.44 -24.94
C ASP A 356 27.21 19.03 -26.33
N GLN A 357 26.55 18.51 -27.35
CA GLN A 357 26.66 18.94 -28.73
C GLN A 357 25.50 18.43 -29.58
N GLY A 358 25.12 19.21 -30.59
CA GLY A 358 24.31 18.72 -31.70
C GLY A 358 22.82 18.52 -31.40
N MET A 359 22.22 17.63 -32.19
CA MET A 359 20.79 17.32 -32.25
C MET A 359 20.46 16.04 -31.45
N THR A 360 19.34 15.34 -31.70
CA THR A 360 18.82 14.25 -30.86
C THR A 360 18.35 13.05 -31.70
N ASN A 361 19.15 11.98 -31.75
CA ASN A 361 18.92 10.73 -32.49
C ASN A 361 18.69 9.55 -31.53
N ILE A 362 17.50 9.53 -30.91
CA ILE A 362 17.10 8.50 -29.93
C ILE A 362 17.08 7.11 -30.54
N ASN A 363 16.59 6.98 -31.78
CA ASN A 363 16.42 5.69 -32.45
C ASN A 363 17.75 4.94 -32.55
N ASP A 364 18.78 5.59 -33.12
CA ASP A 364 20.05 4.91 -33.38
C ASP A 364 20.85 4.70 -32.09
N GLY A 365 20.73 5.63 -31.12
CA GLY A 365 21.32 5.49 -29.79
C GLY A 365 20.80 4.25 -29.06
N LEU A 366 19.47 4.07 -29.02
CA LEU A 366 18.85 2.90 -28.43
C LEU A 366 19.22 1.62 -29.19
N LEU A 367 19.08 1.61 -30.52
CA LEU A 367 19.39 0.42 -31.32
C LEU A 367 20.86 -0.01 -31.17
N ARG A 368 21.80 0.93 -31.03
CA ARG A 368 23.21 0.63 -30.78
C ARG A 368 23.41 -0.04 -29.41
N GLY A 369 22.79 0.48 -28.36
CA GLY A 369 22.86 -0.10 -27.02
C GLY A 369 22.22 -1.49 -26.94
N ILE A 370 21.04 -1.66 -27.54
CA ILE A 370 20.33 -2.94 -27.62
C ILE A 370 21.14 -3.97 -28.41
N SER A 371 21.70 -3.57 -29.56
CA SER A 371 22.56 -4.44 -30.37
C SER A 371 23.79 -4.90 -29.61
N MET A 372 24.38 -4.03 -28.78
CA MET A 372 25.56 -4.38 -27.97
C MET A 372 25.22 -5.44 -26.92
N LEU A 373 24.09 -5.31 -26.22
CA LEU A 373 23.61 -6.31 -25.25
C LEU A 373 23.29 -7.65 -25.92
N ASN A 374 22.57 -7.62 -27.04
CA ASN A 374 22.23 -8.83 -27.80
C ASN A 374 23.50 -9.56 -28.26
N LYS A 375 24.46 -8.84 -28.87
CA LYS A 375 25.72 -9.40 -29.35
C LYS A 375 26.53 -10.02 -28.21
N ALA A 376 26.64 -9.34 -27.07
CA ALA A 376 27.38 -9.86 -25.94
C ALA A 376 26.78 -11.18 -25.39
N ARG A 377 25.46 -11.31 -25.41
CA ARG A 377 24.78 -12.56 -25.03
C ARG A 377 24.98 -13.67 -26.07
N GLU A 378 24.84 -13.35 -27.36
CA GLU A 378 24.98 -14.29 -28.47
C GLU A 378 26.42 -14.82 -28.61
N GLU A 379 27.41 -13.99 -28.31
CA GLU A 379 28.84 -14.34 -28.36
C GLU A 379 29.39 -14.89 -27.03
N HIS A 380 28.53 -15.11 -26.02
CA HIS A 380 28.92 -15.55 -24.67
C HIS A 380 29.97 -14.64 -23.99
N GLY A 381 29.95 -13.34 -24.29
CA GLY A 381 30.84 -12.32 -23.71
C GLY A 381 30.43 -11.83 -22.32
N VAL A 382 29.31 -12.31 -21.79
CA VAL A 382 28.77 -12.02 -20.45
C VAL A 382 28.33 -13.32 -19.77
N PRO A 383 28.24 -13.37 -18.43
CA PRO A 383 27.84 -14.58 -17.71
C PRO A 383 26.45 -15.09 -18.13
N GLU A 384 26.27 -16.40 -18.21
CA GLU A 384 24.99 -17.00 -18.65
C GLU A 384 23.83 -16.67 -17.70
N ARG A 385 24.08 -16.69 -16.39
CA ARG A 385 23.13 -16.32 -15.33
C ARG A 385 23.22 -14.82 -14.98
N SER A 386 23.23 -13.97 -16.00
CA SER A 386 23.18 -12.51 -15.84
C SER A 386 21.95 -11.92 -16.53
N THR A 387 21.57 -10.70 -16.15
CA THR A 387 20.47 -9.98 -16.79
C THR A 387 20.94 -8.75 -17.52
N SER A 388 20.41 -8.52 -18.72
CA SER A 388 20.66 -7.28 -19.46
C SER A 388 19.65 -6.20 -19.05
N ILE A 389 20.07 -4.93 -19.07
CA ILE A 389 19.24 -3.76 -18.78
C ILE A 389 19.68 -2.59 -19.67
N VAL A 390 18.73 -1.87 -20.27
CA VAL A 390 18.99 -0.58 -20.92
C VAL A 390 18.42 0.54 -20.06
N ILE A 391 19.23 1.55 -19.76
CA ILE A 391 18.79 2.78 -19.10
C ILE A 391 19.07 3.93 -20.05
N MET A 392 18.03 4.57 -20.56
CA MET A 392 18.12 5.71 -21.46
C MET A 392 17.73 6.99 -20.73
N LEU A 393 18.47 8.07 -20.97
CA LEU A 393 18.21 9.40 -20.40
C LEU A 393 18.16 10.44 -21.52
N THR A 394 17.11 11.25 -21.57
CA THR A 394 16.92 12.32 -22.55
C THR A 394 16.13 13.48 -21.99
N ASP A 395 16.39 14.70 -22.47
CA ASP A 395 15.61 15.90 -22.12
C ASP A 395 14.74 16.44 -23.26
N GLY A 396 14.72 15.74 -24.41
CA GLY A 396 14.10 16.21 -25.63
C GLY A 396 13.44 15.14 -26.49
N ASP A 397 12.78 15.60 -27.55
CA ASP A 397 12.13 14.75 -28.55
C ASP A 397 13.12 14.38 -29.68
N PRO A 398 12.94 13.22 -30.34
CA PRO A 398 13.80 12.83 -31.45
C PRO A 398 13.64 13.78 -32.64
N ASN A 399 14.75 14.28 -33.17
CA ASN A 399 14.76 15.28 -34.24
C ASN A 399 15.78 14.99 -35.37
N VAL A 400 16.62 13.97 -35.22
CA VAL A 400 17.53 13.44 -36.24
C VAL A 400 17.34 11.94 -36.40
N GLY A 401 17.54 11.42 -37.61
CA GLY A 401 17.28 10.02 -37.95
C GLY A 401 15.78 9.74 -38.07
N GLU A 402 15.33 8.59 -37.57
CA GLU A 402 13.90 8.30 -37.45
C GLU A 402 13.33 9.06 -36.23
N SER A 403 12.38 9.95 -36.48
CA SER A 403 11.78 10.83 -35.48
C SER A 403 10.31 10.52 -35.18
N ARG A 404 9.68 9.56 -35.88
CA ARG A 404 8.27 9.20 -35.64
C ARG A 404 8.15 8.30 -34.41
N PRO A 405 7.45 8.73 -33.34
CA PRO A 405 7.32 7.95 -32.10
C PRO A 405 6.93 6.48 -32.30
N GLU A 406 5.88 6.24 -33.07
CA GLU A 406 5.37 4.89 -33.35
C GLU A 406 6.40 3.99 -34.03
N LYS A 407 7.22 4.55 -34.93
CA LYS A 407 8.24 3.78 -35.64
C LYS A 407 9.44 3.47 -34.75
N ILE A 408 9.84 4.41 -33.90
CA ILE A 408 10.90 4.20 -32.91
C ILE A 408 10.46 3.11 -31.91
N GLN A 409 9.24 3.18 -31.39
CA GLN A 409 8.68 2.14 -30.52
C GLN A 409 8.71 0.77 -31.18
N GLU A 410 8.28 0.68 -32.45
CA GLU A 410 8.35 -0.56 -33.23
C GLU A 410 9.79 -1.08 -33.37
N ASN A 411 10.73 -0.23 -33.76
CA ASN A 411 12.13 -0.59 -33.95
C ASN A 411 12.76 -1.12 -32.65
N VAL A 412 12.55 -0.40 -31.54
CA VAL A 412 13.06 -0.76 -30.22
C VAL A 412 12.47 -2.07 -29.73
N ARG A 413 11.14 -2.23 -29.82
CA ARG A 413 10.45 -3.46 -29.44
C ARG A 413 10.95 -4.67 -30.22
N ASN A 414 11.12 -4.52 -31.54
CA ASN A 414 11.64 -5.60 -32.38
C ASN A 414 13.11 -5.94 -32.04
N ALA A 415 13.93 -4.93 -31.72
CA ALA A 415 15.33 -5.14 -31.39
C ALA A 415 15.53 -5.79 -30.00
N ILE A 416 14.71 -5.44 -29.01
CA ILE A 416 14.74 -6.05 -27.67
C ILE A 416 14.14 -7.46 -27.71
N GLY A 417 13.01 -7.64 -28.40
CA GLY A 417 12.36 -8.94 -28.55
C GLY A 417 11.95 -9.58 -27.22
N GLY A 418 11.60 -8.77 -26.22
CA GLY A 418 11.21 -9.23 -24.87
C GLY A 418 12.36 -9.76 -23.99
N LYS A 419 13.62 -9.65 -24.42
CA LYS A 419 14.77 -10.26 -23.70
C LYS A 419 15.16 -9.54 -22.41
N PHE A 420 14.96 -8.21 -22.32
CA PHE A 420 15.38 -7.39 -21.19
C PHE A 420 14.61 -6.06 -21.12
N PRO A 421 14.54 -5.42 -19.93
CA PRO A 421 13.81 -4.19 -19.73
C PRO A 421 14.51 -2.97 -20.33
N LEU A 422 13.70 -2.02 -20.80
CA LEU A 422 14.11 -0.66 -21.16
C LEU A 422 13.56 0.34 -20.15
N TYR A 423 14.45 1.02 -19.46
CA TYR A 423 14.11 2.12 -18.56
C TYR A 423 14.38 3.47 -19.20
N ASN A 424 13.37 4.34 -19.20
CA ASN A 424 13.45 5.65 -19.84
C ASN A 424 13.38 6.78 -18.81
N LEU A 425 14.41 7.60 -18.73
CA LEU A 425 14.52 8.73 -17.81
C LEU A 425 14.33 10.03 -18.59
N GLY A 426 13.14 10.63 -18.45
CA GLY A 426 12.81 11.90 -19.09
C GLY A 426 13.23 13.07 -18.20
N PHE A 427 14.26 13.82 -18.60
CA PHE A 427 14.80 14.95 -17.84
C PHE A 427 14.07 16.25 -18.18
N GLY A 428 13.31 16.76 -17.23
CA GLY A 428 12.57 18.01 -17.35
C GLY A 428 11.19 17.88 -17.95
N ASN A 429 10.73 18.98 -18.57
CA ASN A 429 9.36 19.10 -19.09
C ASN A 429 9.26 19.25 -20.60
N ASN A 430 10.39 19.42 -21.29
CA ASN A 430 10.45 19.72 -22.73
C ASN A 430 10.55 18.46 -23.60
N LEU A 431 9.82 17.41 -23.23
CA LEU A 431 9.82 16.12 -23.92
C LEU A 431 8.45 15.44 -23.88
N ASN A 432 8.17 14.62 -24.88
CA ASN A 432 6.98 13.78 -24.94
C ASN A 432 7.13 12.55 -24.02
N TYR A 433 6.76 12.73 -22.76
CA TYR A 433 6.89 11.66 -21.77
C TYR A 433 5.96 10.48 -22.02
N ASN A 434 4.79 10.70 -22.62
CA ASN A 434 3.88 9.61 -22.96
C ASN A 434 4.52 8.66 -23.98
N PHE A 435 5.32 9.21 -24.90
CA PHE A 435 6.12 8.41 -25.83
C PHE A 435 7.17 7.56 -25.10
N LEU A 436 7.91 8.16 -24.16
CA LEU A 436 8.90 7.42 -23.36
C LEU A 436 8.25 6.34 -22.47
N GLU A 437 7.13 6.67 -21.84
CA GLU A 437 6.36 5.75 -20.98
C GLU A 437 5.81 4.58 -21.77
N SER A 438 5.20 4.84 -22.92
CA SER A 438 4.68 3.78 -23.80
C SER A 438 5.81 2.85 -24.27
N MET A 439 6.94 3.42 -24.70
CA MET A 439 8.10 2.64 -25.14
C MET A 439 8.69 1.76 -24.03
N ALA A 440 8.77 2.26 -22.79
CA ALA A 440 9.29 1.48 -21.67
C ALA A 440 8.33 0.34 -21.28
N LEU A 441 7.02 0.62 -21.23
CA LEU A 441 5.98 -0.37 -20.90
C LEU A 441 5.91 -1.52 -21.93
N GLU A 442 6.05 -1.20 -23.23
CA GLU A 442 6.12 -2.20 -24.30
C GLU A 442 7.32 -3.15 -24.18
N ASN A 443 8.33 -2.76 -23.40
CA ASN A 443 9.58 -3.49 -23.23
C ASN A 443 9.83 -3.87 -21.76
N HIS A 444 8.77 -4.16 -20.99
CA HIS A 444 8.84 -4.64 -19.60
C HIS A 444 9.62 -3.74 -18.63
N GLY A 445 9.81 -2.47 -18.96
CA GLY A 445 10.45 -1.49 -18.10
C GLY A 445 9.46 -0.41 -17.64
N LEU A 446 10.01 0.69 -17.15
CA LEU A 446 9.23 1.85 -16.73
C LEU A 446 9.90 3.15 -17.16
N ALA A 447 9.10 4.19 -17.37
CA ALA A 447 9.62 5.54 -17.53
C ALA A 447 9.58 6.29 -16.19
N ARG A 448 10.54 7.18 -15.98
CA ARG A 448 10.56 8.08 -14.84
C ARG A 448 10.91 9.48 -15.27
N ARG A 449 10.14 10.45 -14.77
CA ARG A 449 10.44 11.87 -14.96
C ARG A 449 11.45 12.31 -13.91
N ILE A 450 12.52 12.93 -14.37
CA ILE A 450 13.54 13.58 -13.55
C ILE A 450 13.27 15.08 -13.64
N TYR A 451 13.00 15.71 -12.52
CA TYR A 451 12.63 17.12 -12.51
C TYR A 451 13.87 17.99 -12.39
N GLU A 452 13.95 19.04 -13.21
CA GLU A 452 15.04 20.02 -13.27
C GLU A 452 15.10 20.87 -11.98
N ASP A 453 15.72 20.34 -10.94
CA ASP A 453 15.79 20.95 -9.62
C ASP A 453 17.11 20.57 -8.93
N SER A 454 17.41 21.12 -7.76
CA SER A 454 18.67 20.86 -7.05
C SER A 454 18.90 19.39 -6.69
N ASP A 455 17.84 18.58 -6.63
CA ASP A 455 17.86 17.16 -6.26
C ASP A 455 17.85 16.20 -7.46
N ALA A 456 18.01 16.66 -8.71
CA ALA A 456 17.90 15.79 -9.89
C ALA A 456 18.92 14.64 -9.90
N ASN A 457 20.13 14.88 -9.39
CA ASN A 457 21.13 13.83 -9.19
C ASN A 457 20.65 12.74 -8.21
N LEU A 458 20.02 13.13 -7.11
CA LEU A 458 19.42 12.19 -6.13
C LEU A 458 18.23 11.44 -6.72
N GLN A 459 17.43 12.09 -7.57
CA GLN A 459 16.32 11.43 -8.29
C GLN A 459 16.85 10.31 -9.21
N LEU A 460 17.93 10.57 -9.93
CA LEU A 460 18.59 9.59 -10.82
C LEU A 460 19.21 8.44 -10.04
N GLN A 461 19.94 8.74 -8.96
CA GLN A 461 20.52 7.73 -8.06
C GLN A 461 19.42 6.87 -7.43
N GLY A 462 18.37 7.50 -6.92
CA GLY A 462 17.23 6.80 -6.32
C GLY A 462 16.49 5.89 -7.29
N PHE A 463 16.42 6.27 -8.58
CA PHE A 463 15.92 5.39 -9.63
C PHE A 463 16.86 4.20 -9.86
N TYR A 464 18.16 4.43 -9.98
CA TYR A 464 19.11 3.35 -10.20
C TYR A 464 19.07 2.32 -9.05
N GLU A 465 19.07 2.77 -7.79
CA GLU A 465 18.96 1.89 -6.63
C GLU A 465 17.71 0.98 -6.66
N GLU A 466 16.60 1.42 -7.27
CA GLU A 466 15.38 0.62 -7.43
C GLU A 466 15.56 -0.54 -8.42
N VAL A 467 16.42 -0.36 -9.44
CA VAL A 467 16.63 -1.33 -10.53
C VAL A 467 18.03 -1.96 -10.55
N ALA A 468 18.90 -1.59 -9.61
CA ALA A 468 20.32 -1.97 -9.58
C ALA A 468 20.56 -3.38 -9.05
N ASN A 469 19.66 -3.91 -8.22
CA ASN A 469 19.85 -5.16 -7.49
C ASN A 469 18.74 -6.18 -7.82
N PRO A 470 18.71 -6.72 -9.06
CA PRO A 470 17.79 -7.81 -9.38
C PRO A 470 18.19 -9.07 -8.60
N LEU A 471 17.22 -9.70 -7.94
CA LEU A 471 17.42 -10.95 -7.19
C LEU A 471 16.91 -12.16 -7.97
N LEU A 472 15.86 -11.98 -8.78
CA LEU A 472 15.32 -12.99 -9.67
C LEU A 472 14.97 -12.37 -11.02
N THR A 473 15.01 -13.20 -12.06
CA THR A 473 14.52 -12.87 -13.41
C THR A 473 13.48 -13.88 -13.88
N GLY A 474 12.58 -13.47 -14.78
CA GLY A 474 11.53 -14.33 -15.31
C GLY A 474 10.65 -14.93 -14.21
N VAL A 475 10.19 -14.08 -13.29
CA VAL A 475 9.37 -14.51 -12.16
C VAL A 475 7.95 -14.78 -12.64
N GLU A 476 7.49 -16.01 -12.49
CA GLU A 476 6.14 -16.43 -12.84
C GLU A 476 5.43 -16.95 -11.61
N VAL A 477 4.24 -16.41 -11.35
CA VAL A 477 3.35 -16.85 -10.28
C VAL A 477 2.17 -17.58 -10.93
N GLU A 478 2.17 -18.90 -10.82
CA GLU A 478 1.19 -19.79 -11.43
C GLU A 478 0.08 -20.15 -10.43
N TYR A 479 -1.15 -20.10 -10.93
CA TYR A 479 -2.37 -20.42 -10.19
C TYR A 479 -3.18 -21.48 -10.95
N PRO A 480 -3.93 -22.36 -10.26
CA PRO A 480 -4.80 -23.33 -10.92
C PRO A 480 -5.86 -22.62 -11.77
N GLU A 481 -5.84 -22.82 -13.09
CA GLU A 481 -6.76 -22.15 -14.03
C GLU A 481 -8.24 -22.39 -13.68
N ASN A 482 -8.56 -23.55 -13.12
CA ASN A 482 -9.91 -23.93 -12.71
C ASN A 482 -10.36 -23.33 -11.38
N ALA A 483 -9.52 -22.55 -10.70
CA ALA A 483 -9.82 -21.87 -9.45
C ALA A 483 -9.98 -20.35 -9.60
N ILE A 484 -9.49 -19.75 -10.68
CA ILE A 484 -9.37 -18.29 -10.84
C ILE A 484 -10.31 -17.76 -11.93
N GLN A 485 -11.12 -16.77 -11.60
CA GLN A 485 -12.00 -16.04 -12.52
C GLN A 485 -11.30 -14.84 -13.16
N ASP A 486 -10.63 -14.01 -12.33
CA ASP A 486 -9.88 -12.83 -12.76
C ASP A 486 -8.52 -12.81 -12.07
N LEU A 487 -7.48 -12.36 -12.77
CA LEU A 487 -6.12 -12.29 -12.25
C LEU A 487 -5.43 -11.01 -12.73
N THR A 488 -4.68 -10.36 -11.85
CA THR A 488 -3.75 -9.31 -12.26
C THR A 488 -2.53 -9.89 -12.99
N GLN A 489 -1.57 -9.04 -13.37
CA GLN A 489 -0.28 -9.52 -13.88
C GLN A 489 0.34 -10.53 -12.89
N SER A 490 0.82 -11.66 -13.40
CA SER A 490 1.46 -12.71 -12.61
C SER A 490 2.84 -13.13 -13.13
N ALA A 491 3.28 -12.56 -14.26
CA ALA A 491 4.61 -12.74 -14.83
C ALA A 491 5.39 -11.41 -14.79
N TYR A 492 6.61 -11.45 -14.27
CA TYR A 492 7.46 -10.28 -14.04
C TYR A 492 8.87 -10.56 -14.53
N GLN A 493 9.43 -9.65 -15.32
CA GLN A 493 10.78 -9.83 -15.86
C GLN A 493 11.84 -9.86 -14.76
N HIS A 494 11.63 -9.07 -13.69
CA HIS A 494 12.57 -8.88 -12.60
C HIS A 494 11.86 -8.81 -11.25
N PHE A 495 12.51 -9.34 -10.23
CA PHE A 495 12.24 -9.03 -8.83
C PHE A 495 13.49 -8.38 -8.23
N TYR A 496 13.33 -7.16 -7.71
CA TYR A 496 14.42 -6.36 -7.16
C TYR A 496 14.50 -6.44 -5.65
N ASP A 497 15.71 -6.33 -5.10
CA ASP A 497 15.88 -6.23 -3.65
C ASP A 497 15.11 -5.03 -3.08
N GLY A 498 14.49 -5.23 -1.92
CA GLY A 498 13.65 -4.23 -1.30
C GLY A 498 12.32 -3.93 -2.00
N SER A 499 11.97 -4.64 -3.09
CA SER A 499 10.66 -4.56 -3.75
C SER A 499 9.67 -5.64 -3.23
N GLU A 500 8.48 -5.69 -3.81
CA GLU A 500 7.47 -6.74 -3.56
C GLU A 500 6.65 -6.96 -4.84
N ILE A 501 6.39 -8.22 -5.17
CA ILE A 501 5.42 -8.62 -6.18
C ILE A 501 4.08 -8.81 -5.49
N VAL A 502 3.03 -8.22 -6.06
CA VAL A 502 1.66 -8.34 -5.55
C VAL A 502 0.76 -8.81 -6.69
N VAL A 503 0.19 -10.00 -6.52
CA VAL A 503 -0.79 -10.56 -7.46
C VAL A 503 -2.13 -10.65 -6.75
N ALA A 504 -3.18 -10.09 -7.35
CA ALA A 504 -4.53 -10.19 -6.85
C ALA A 504 -5.42 -10.93 -7.85
N GLY A 505 -6.45 -11.60 -7.36
CA GLY A 505 -7.41 -12.26 -8.22
C GLY A 505 -8.74 -12.54 -7.55
N ARG A 506 -9.71 -12.94 -8.37
CA ARG A 506 -11.04 -13.41 -7.95
C ARG A 506 -11.13 -14.90 -8.18
N LEU A 507 -11.61 -15.65 -7.20
CA LEU A 507 -11.82 -17.09 -7.23
C LEU A 507 -13.14 -17.41 -7.94
N LEU A 508 -13.20 -18.58 -8.58
CA LEU A 508 -14.43 -19.08 -9.22
C LEU A 508 -15.47 -19.57 -8.20
N ASP A 509 -14.99 -20.10 -7.07
CA ASP A 509 -15.81 -20.54 -5.95
C ASP A 509 -15.49 -19.68 -4.73
N GLU A 510 -16.48 -18.93 -4.23
CA GLU A 510 -16.33 -18.03 -3.09
C GLU A 510 -16.01 -18.79 -1.78
N ASP A 511 -16.28 -20.10 -1.72
CA ASP A 511 -16.02 -20.97 -0.58
C ASP A 511 -14.65 -21.68 -0.65
N MET A 512 -13.88 -21.45 -1.70
CA MET A 512 -12.54 -22.05 -1.86
C MET A 512 -11.53 -21.39 -0.91
N ASN A 513 -11.32 -22.04 0.23
CA ASN A 513 -10.37 -21.58 1.25
C ASN A 513 -8.94 -22.13 1.05
N ASN A 514 -8.71 -22.94 0.01
CA ASN A 514 -7.38 -23.46 -0.33
C ASN A 514 -7.17 -23.52 -1.85
N PHE A 515 -6.07 -22.92 -2.31
CA PHE A 515 -5.54 -23.20 -3.63
C PHE A 515 -4.01 -23.11 -3.58
N LYS A 516 -3.37 -23.87 -4.46
CA LYS A 516 -1.92 -23.93 -4.56
C LYS A 516 -1.40 -22.76 -5.39
N ALA A 517 -0.31 -22.11 -5.00
CA ALA A 517 0.41 -21.16 -5.84
C ALA A 517 1.84 -21.67 -6.06
N ASP A 518 2.29 -21.67 -7.31
CA ASP A 518 3.65 -22.02 -7.69
C ASP A 518 4.38 -20.75 -8.13
N VAL A 519 5.54 -20.45 -7.52
CA VAL A 519 6.40 -19.33 -7.93
C VAL A 519 7.67 -19.88 -8.53
N LYS A 520 7.98 -19.46 -9.76
CA LYS A 520 9.21 -19.80 -10.48
C LYS A 520 10.01 -18.53 -10.77
N GLY A 521 11.33 -18.64 -10.84
CA GLY A 521 12.20 -17.56 -11.30
C GLY A 521 13.66 -18.00 -11.36
N HIS A 522 14.47 -17.31 -12.14
CA HIS A 522 15.90 -17.60 -12.30
C HIS A 522 16.74 -16.69 -11.40
N GLY A 523 17.47 -17.27 -10.46
CA GLY A 523 18.42 -16.57 -9.59
C GLY A 523 19.86 -16.66 -10.08
N ALA A 524 20.76 -15.95 -9.39
CA ALA A 524 22.18 -15.85 -9.77
C ALA A 524 22.91 -17.20 -9.79
N ILE A 525 22.55 -18.10 -8.87
CA ILE A 525 23.20 -19.40 -8.68
C ILE A 525 22.31 -20.54 -9.20
N ASN A 526 21.05 -20.56 -8.75
CA ASN A 526 20.08 -21.60 -9.04
C ASN A 526 18.74 -21.00 -9.44
N ASP A 527 17.91 -21.80 -10.09
CA ASP A 527 16.51 -21.45 -10.31
C ASP A 527 15.75 -21.62 -8.99
N LEU A 528 14.86 -20.67 -8.72
CA LEU A 528 13.94 -20.71 -7.60
C LEU A 528 12.64 -21.37 -8.05
N THR A 529 12.21 -22.40 -7.32
CA THR A 529 10.85 -22.94 -7.40
C THR A 529 10.32 -23.02 -5.98
N PHE A 530 9.18 -22.38 -5.75
CA PHE A 530 8.52 -22.33 -4.45
C PHE A 530 7.07 -22.79 -4.61
N THR A 531 6.64 -23.73 -3.77
CA THR A 531 5.30 -24.34 -3.80
C THR A 531 4.73 -24.40 -2.38
N GLU A 532 3.48 -23.99 -2.19
CA GLU A 532 2.80 -24.01 -0.89
C GLU A 532 1.47 -24.83 -0.95
N GLU A 533 1.25 -25.80 -0.04
CA GLU A 533 0.03 -26.67 0.08
C GLU A 533 -0.27 -27.06 1.56
N VAL A 534 -1.53 -27.01 2.03
CA VAL A 534 -1.94 -27.38 3.42
C VAL A 534 -3.21 -28.26 3.45
N THR A 535 -3.21 -29.43 4.16
CA THR A 535 -4.33 -30.44 4.17
C THR A 535 -4.54 -31.25 5.49
N PRO A 536 -5.69 -31.96 5.69
CA PRO A 536 -5.94 -32.89 6.83
C PRO A 536 -5.14 -34.21 6.87
N GLU A 537 -4.65 -34.71 5.74
CA GLU A 537 -4.02 -36.05 5.64
C GLU A 537 -2.49 -36.01 5.84
N LYS A 538 -1.87 -34.94 5.37
CA LYS A 538 -0.42 -34.71 5.39
C LYS A 538 -0.14 -33.24 5.65
N ILE A 539 0.98 -32.99 6.31
CA ILE A 539 1.54 -31.65 6.46
C ILE A 539 2.77 -31.62 5.55
N THR A 540 2.75 -30.78 4.51
CA THR A 540 3.86 -30.73 3.55
C THR A 540 4.43 -29.33 3.46
N LEU A 541 5.74 -29.24 3.67
CA LEU A 541 6.51 -28.00 3.57
C LEU A 541 7.55 -28.21 2.45
N TRP A 542 7.55 -27.36 1.42
CA TRP A 542 8.57 -27.40 0.37
C TRP A 542 9.52 -26.20 0.51
N SER A 543 10.81 -26.48 0.61
CA SER A 543 11.89 -25.49 0.55
C SER A 543 12.89 -25.92 -0.53
N GLY A 544 12.74 -25.36 -1.74
CA GLY A 544 13.50 -25.81 -2.91
C GLY A 544 13.22 -27.29 -3.26
N ALA A 545 14.27 -28.10 -3.44
CA ALA A 545 14.12 -29.55 -3.66
C ALA A 545 13.80 -30.33 -2.37
N ALA A 546 13.92 -29.69 -1.20
CA ALA A 546 13.65 -30.33 0.07
C ALA A 546 12.15 -30.28 0.35
N GLN A 547 11.48 -31.38 0.03
CA GLN A 547 10.13 -31.64 0.48
C GLN A 547 10.19 -32.34 1.85
N SER A 548 9.66 -31.67 2.87
CA SER A 548 9.45 -32.30 4.16
C SER A 548 7.96 -32.60 4.29
N THR A 549 7.61 -33.87 4.16
CA THR A 549 6.25 -34.36 4.38
C THR A 549 6.21 -35.04 5.73
N PHE A 550 5.28 -34.60 6.57
CA PHE A 550 5.08 -35.16 7.89
C PHE A 550 3.70 -35.78 8.01
N SER A 551 3.65 -36.92 8.67
CA SER A 551 2.44 -37.59 9.11
C SER A 551 2.04 -37.09 10.50
N TRP A 552 0.74 -37.14 10.81
CA TRP A 552 0.24 -36.99 12.19
C TRP A 552 0.76 -38.05 13.17
N LEU A 553 1.43 -39.09 12.67
CA LEU A 553 2.12 -40.11 13.46
C LEU A 553 3.56 -39.73 13.83
N ASP A 554 4.09 -38.66 13.26
CA ASP A 554 5.46 -38.21 13.48
C ASP A 554 5.57 -37.37 14.76
N THR A 555 6.76 -37.37 15.35
CA THR A 555 7.14 -36.41 16.39
C THR A 555 8.31 -35.59 15.87
N VAL A 556 8.04 -34.38 15.39
CA VAL A 556 9.04 -33.52 14.75
C VAL A 556 8.87 -32.10 15.23
N THR A 557 9.96 -31.44 15.59
CA THR A 557 10.00 -29.99 15.75
C THR A 557 10.81 -29.42 14.61
N VAL A 558 10.15 -28.67 13.73
CA VAL A 558 10.81 -27.86 12.70
C VAL A 558 10.89 -26.45 13.25
N THR A 559 12.11 -25.96 13.38
CA THR A 559 12.37 -24.59 13.81
C THR A 559 13.07 -23.85 12.69
N GLN A 560 12.43 -22.81 12.19
CA GLN A 560 13.00 -21.93 11.19
C GLN A 560 12.57 -20.50 11.50
N ASP A 561 13.53 -19.59 11.58
CA ASP A 561 13.31 -18.14 11.67
C ASP A 561 12.26 -17.68 12.71
N GLY A 562 12.26 -18.28 13.90
CA GLY A 562 11.39 -17.90 15.03
C GLY A 562 10.03 -18.62 15.09
N LEU A 563 9.68 -19.38 14.06
CA LEU A 563 8.56 -20.30 14.03
C LEU A 563 9.00 -21.69 14.48
N SER A 564 8.31 -22.25 15.48
CA SER A 564 8.46 -23.65 15.87
C SER A 564 7.17 -24.39 15.55
N VAL A 565 7.25 -25.31 14.60
CA VAL A 565 6.19 -26.26 14.29
C VAL A 565 6.57 -27.59 14.94
N THR A 566 5.91 -27.91 16.05
CA THR A 566 6.07 -29.18 16.75
C THR A 566 4.89 -30.10 16.49
N ILE A 567 5.09 -31.11 15.65
CA ILE A 567 4.15 -32.19 15.45
C ILE A 567 4.32 -33.18 16.61
N ASN A 568 3.28 -33.36 17.40
CA ASN A 568 3.21 -34.35 18.48
C ASN A 568 2.37 -35.54 18.02
N ARG A 569 3.03 -36.69 17.88
CA ARG A 569 2.45 -37.96 17.45
C ARG A 569 1.07 -38.25 18.05
N LYS A 570 0.07 -38.46 17.17
CA LYS A 570 -1.33 -38.83 17.48
C LYS A 570 -2.05 -37.85 18.42
N LYS A 571 -1.52 -36.65 18.62
CA LYS A 571 -2.06 -35.69 19.57
C LYS A 571 -2.40 -34.39 18.89
N ASN A 572 -1.42 -33.72 18.30
CA ASN A 572 -1.61 -32.40 17.71
C ASN A 572 -0.36 -31.89 17.01
N MET A 573 -0.52 -30.87 16.18
CA MET A 573 0.54 -29.98 15.73
C MET A 573 0.47 -28.70 16.56
N VAL A 574 1.56 -28.41 17.27
CA VAL A 574 1.76 -27.18 18.02
C VAL A 574 2.50 -26.21 17.13
N VAL A 575 1.92 -25.03 16.94
CA VAL A 575 2.56 -23.93 16.24
C VAL A 575 2.84 -22.85 17.28
N SER A 576 4.12 -22.62 17.52
CA SER A 576 4.61 -21.66 18.49
C SER A 576 5.40 -20.57 17.78
N PHE A 577 5.04 -19.31 18.06
CA PHE A 577 5.69 -18.12 17.52
C PHE A 577 6.57 -17.53 18.62
N GLY A 578 7.87 -17.83 18.63
CA GLY A 578 8.80 -17.42 19.70
C GLY A 578 8.27 -17.68 21.12
N ASP A 579 8.32 -16.66 21.99
CA ASP A 579 7.77 -16.69 23.37
C ASP A 579 6.26 -16.31 23.45
N GLY A 580 5.58 -16.26 22.30
CA GLY A 580 4.25 -15.68 22.10
C GLY A 580 3.05 -16.59 22.38
N VAL A 581 2.09 -16.63 21.44
CA VAL A 581 0.86 -17.44 21.52
C VAL A 581 1.10 -18.81 20.91
N THR A 582 0.65 -19.84 21.62
CA THR A 582 0.72 -21.21 21.13
C THR A 582 -0.64 -21.66 20.60
N PHE A 583 -0.64 -22.13 19.35
CA PHE A 583 -1.79 -22.74 18.72
C PHE A 583 -1.59 -24.24 18.63
N VAL A 584 -2.69 -24.97 18.76
CA VAL A 584 -2.70 -26.43 18.72
C VAL A 584 -3.73 -26.86 17.70
N VAL A 585 -3.25 -27.43 16.59
CA VAL A 585 -4.09 -28.09 15.60
C VAL A 585 -4.19 -29.56 16.00
N VAL A 586 -5.36 -29.99 16.44
CA VAL A 586 -5.65 -31.39 16.79
C VAL A 586 -6.31 -32.04 15.59
N LEU A 587 -5.79 -33.18 15.15
CA LEU A 587 -6.53 -34.06 14.26
C LEU A 587 -7.59 -34.82 15.09
N HIS A 588 -8.86 -34.51 14.88
CA HIS A 588 -9.98 -35.25 15.45
C HIS A 588 -10.28 -36.46 14.59
N GLN A 589 -9.82 -37.61 15.06
CA GLN A 589 -10.08 -38.88 14.41
C GLN A 589 -11.42 -39.43 14.89
N VAL A 590 -12.33 -39.59 13.94
CA VAL A 590 -13.65 -40.16 14.23
C VAL A 590 -13.56 -41.69 14.11
N TRP A 591 -14.42 -42.41 14.84
CA TRP A 591 -14.47 -43.87 14.75
C TRP A 591 -14.61 -44.33 13.30
N LYS A 592 -13.71 -45.22 12.87
CA LYS A 592 -13.72 -45.76 11.51
C LYS A 592 -15.11 -46.34 11.19
N LYS A 593 -15.72 -45.82 10.12
CA LYS A 593 -17.07 -46.14 9.58
C LYS A 593 -18.26 -45.41 10.23
N HIS A 594 -18.05 -44.26 10.88
CA HIS A 594 -19.18 -43.41 11.27
C HIS A 594 -19.86 -42.80 10.01
N PRO A 595 -21.19 -42.97 9.80
CA PRO A 595 -21.83 -42.67 8.52
C PRO A 595 -21.95 -41.17 8.17
N VAL A 596 -21.61 -40.27 9.09
CA VAL A 596 -21.88 -38.81 8.96
C VAL A 596 -20.72 -37.92 9.43
N HIS A 597 -19.61 -38.50 9.90
CA HIS A 597 -18.53 -37.72 10.51
C HIS A 597 -17.19 -38.16 9.90
N GLN A 598 -16.49 -37.21 9.30
CA GLN A 598 -15.14 -37.38 8.77
C GLN A 598 -14.10 -36.92 9.78
N ASP A 599 -12.85 -37.37 9.62
CA ASP A 599 -11.74 -36.79 10.36
C ASP A 599 -11.65 -35.30 10.04
N PHE A 600 -11.40 -34.47 11.04
CA PHE A 600 -11.34 -33.01 10.86
C PHE A 600 -10.24 -32.40 11.71
N LEU A 601 -9.77 -31.22 11.32
CA LEU A 601 -8.79 -30.48 12.09
C LEU A 601 -9.49 -29.51 13.05
N GLY A 602 -9.24 -29.69 14.33
CA GLY A 602 -9.66 -28.77 15.37
C GLY A 602 -8.54 -27.78 15.66
N PHE A 603 -8.86 -26.50 15.64
CA PHE A 603 -7.90 -25.44 15.95
C PHE A 603 -8.14 -24.91 17.36
N TYR A 604 -7.15 -25.03 18.23
CA TYR A 604 -7.24 -24.71 19.65
C TYR A 604 -6.22 -23.64 20.03
N VAL A 605 -6.66 -22.72 20.89
CA VAL A 605 -5.80 -21.70 21.48
C VAL A 605 -5.48 -22.13 22.91
N VAL A 606 -4.20 -22.31 23.22
CA VAL A 606 -3.77 -22.79 24.55
C VAL A 606 -3.68 -21.65 25.55
N ASP A 607 -3.18 -20.50 25.09
CA ASP A 607 -2.93 -19.33 25.93
C ASP A 607 -3.96 -18.23 25.67
N SER A 608 -5.25 -18.54 25.80
CA SER A 608 -6.34 -17.59 25.49
C SER A 608 -6.27 -16.29 26.30
N HIS A 609 -5.65 -16.30 27.49
CA HIS A 609 -5.41 -15.12 28.32
C HIS A 609 -4.37 -14.15 27.72
N ARG A 610 -3.50 -14.63 26.81
CA ARG A 610 -2.58 -13.81 26.02
C ARG A 610 -3.26 -13.25 24.77
N MET A 611 -4.47 -13.72 24.45
CA MET A 611 -5.26 -13.19 23.35
C MET A 611 -5.88 -11.85 23.75
N SER A 612 -5.87 -10.91 22.82
CA SER A 612 -6.40 -9.56 23.05
C SER A 612 -7.86 -9.59 23.52
N ALA A 613 -8.26 -8.60 24.33
CA ALA A 613 -9.65 -8.34 24.72
C ALA A 613 -10.61 -8.13 23.53
N GLN A 614 -10.07 -7.87 22.33
CA GLN A 614 -10.83 -7.73 21.09
C GLN A 614 -11.08 -9.06 20.36
N THR A 615 -10.56 -10.18 20.87
CA THR A 615 -10.81 -11.51 20.29
C THR A 615 -12.28 -11.86 20.53
N HIS A 616 -13.03 -12.12 19.45
CA HIS A 616 -14.48 -12.21 19.47
C HIS A 616 -14.99 -13.38 18.62
N GLY A 617 -16.31 -13.51 18.43
CA GLY A 617 -16.93 -14.66 17.76
C GLY A 617 -17.21 -15.82 18.74
N LEU A 618 -17.70 -16.95 18.23
CA LEU A 618 -18.31 -18.02 19.06
C LEU A 618 -17.45 -18.46 20.26
N LEU A 619 -16.13 -18.55 20.08
CA LEU A 619 -15.18 -18.91 21.14
C LEU A 619 -14.49 -17.67 21.74
N GLY A 620 -14.08 -16.71 20.89
CA GLY A 620 -13.31 -15.54 21.30
C GLY A 620 -14.04 -14.64 22.29
N GLN A 621 -15.36 -14.48 22.14
CA GLN A 621 -16.19 -13.64 23.00
C GLN A 621 -16.24 -14.11 24.47
N PHE A 622 -15.79 -15.33 24.73
CA PHE A 622 -15.74 -15.93 26.05
C PHE A 622 -14.32 -16.05 26.62
N PHE A 623 -13.30 -15.58 25.89
CA PHE A 623 -11.91 -15.56 26.39
C PHE A 623 -11.68 -14.54 27.49
N HIS A 624 -12.58 -13.55 27.60
CA HIS A 624 -12.61 -12.57 28.68
C HIS A 624 -13.94 -12.66 29.44
N PRO A 625 -13.95 -12.48 30.77
CA PRO A 625 -15.18 -12.48 31.56
C PRO A 625 -16.13 -11.36 31.10
N PHE A 626 -17.43 -11.65 31.06
CA PHE A 626 -18.46 -10.66 30.77
C PHE A 626 -19.49 -10.60 31.90
N ASP A 627 -20.03 -9.40 32.13
CA ASP A 627 -20.99 -9.18 33.19
C ASP A 627 -22.39 -9.66 32.82
N PHE A 628 -22.99 -10.44 33.70
CA PHE A 628 -24.39 -10.82 33.63
C PHE A 628 -25.02 -10.80 35.03
N LYS A 629 -26.33 -10.53 35.09
CA LYS A 629 -27.11 -10.59 36.33
C LYS A 629 -28.27 -11.54 36.14
N VAL A 630 -28.51 -12.41 37.11
CA VAL A 630 -29.68 -13.29 37.12
C VAL A 630 -30.62 -12.83 38.23
N SER A 631 -31.87 -12.60 37.89
CA SER A 631 -32.92 -12.15 38.80
C SER A 631 -34.27 -12.78 38.44
N ASP A 632 -35.29 -12.51 39.24
CA ASP A 632 -36.67 -12.98 38.99
C ASP A 632 -36.76 -14.51 38.83
N ILE A 633 -36.29 -15.23 39.85
CA ILE A 633 -36.32 -16.69 39.87
C ILE A 633 -37.75 -17.14 40.16
N HIS A 634 -38.32 -17.92 39.26
CA HIS A 634 -39.67 -18.44 39.37
C HIS A 634 -39.72 -19.92 38.97
N PRO A 635 -40.79 -20.66 39.35
CA PRO A 635 -40.96 -22.03 38.88
C PRO A 635 -40.92 -22.10 37.35
N GLY A 636 -40.10 -22.99 36.81
CA GLY A 636 -40.03 -23.27 35.39
C GLY A 636 -41.00 -24.37 34.97
N SER A 637 -40.91 -24.79 33.70
CA SER A 637 -41.75 -25.87 33.16
C SER A 637 -41.52 -27.22 33.86
N ASP A 638 -40.30 -27.44 34.36
CA ASP A 638 -39.94 -28.54 35.26
C ASP A 638 -39.80 -27.96 36.69
N PRO A 639 -40.58 -28.42 37.68
CA PRO A 639 -40.54 -27.89 39.05
C PRO A 639 -39.16 -27.99 39.71
N THR A 640 -38.31 -28.91 39.24
CA THR A 640 -36.94 -29.10 39.77
C THR A 640 -35.91 -28.18 39.11
N LYS A 641 -36.31 -27.47 38.05
CA LYS A 641 -35.46 -26.57 37.27
C LYS A 641 -36.12 -25.19 37.19
N PRO A 642 -35.89 -24.34 38.21
CA PRO A 642 -36.44 -23.01 38.19
C PRO A 642 -35.91 -22.22 36.99
N ASP A 643 -36.78 -21.39 36.44
CA ASP A 643 -36.45 -20.41 35.40
C ASP A 643 -36.10 -19.08 36.06
N ALA A 644 -35.30 -18.28 35.37
CA ALA A 644 -34.90 -16.96 35.82
C ALA A 644 -34.69 -16.02 34.64
N THR A 645 -34.70 -14.72 34.90
CA THR A 645 -34.29 -13.71 33.91
C THR A 645 -32.80 -13.41 34.06
N MET A 646 -32.02 -13.68 33.02
CA MET A 646 -30.64 -13.25 32.87
C MET A 646 -30.57 -11.95 32.07
N VAL A 647 -29.98 -10.90 32.64
CA VAL A 647 -29.61 -9.67 31.94
C VAL A 647 -28.15 -9.75 31.56
N VAL A 648 -27.86 -9.78 30.27
CA VAL A 648 -26.51 -9.89 29.71
C VAL A 648 -26.43 -9.09 28.42
N LYS A 649 -25.38 -8.29 28.23
CA LYS A 649 -25.18 -7.45 27.02
C LYS A 649 -26.44 -6.63 26.63
N ASN A 650 -27.12 -6.04 27.61
CA ASN A 650 -28.40 -5.31 27.43
C ASN A 650 -29.59 -6.14 26.92
N HIS A 651 -29.46 -7.46 26.83
CA HIS A 651 -30.56 -8.39 26.53
C HIS A 651 -31.11 -9.00 27.81
N ARG A 652 -32.43 -9.27 27.82
CA ARG A 652 -33.09 -10.05 28.87
C ARG A 652 -33.41 -11.43 28.30
N LEU A 653 -32.77 -12.46 28.84
CA LEU A 653 -32.88 -13.84 28.40
C LEU A 653 -33.56 -14.66 29.49
N THR A 654 -34.47 -15.54 29.12
CA THR A 654 -34.97 -16.57 30.03
C THR A 654 -33.96 -17.71 30.09
N VAL A 655 -33.53 -18.06 31.30
CA VAL A 655 -32.55 -19.13 31.54
C VAL A 655 -33.09 -20.14 32.54
N THR A 656 -32.75 -21.41 32.34
CA THR A 656 -33.21 -22.51 33.21
C THR A 656 -32.05 -23.08 34.03
N ARG A 657 -32.27 -23.38 35.30
CA ARG A 657 -31.24 -23.99 36.15
C ARG A 657 -31.06 -25.48 35.80
N GLY A 658 -29.81 -25.94 35.71
CA GLY A 658 -29.49 -27.35 35.54
C GLY A 658 -28.08 -27.71 35.98
N SER A 659 -27.59 -28.90 35.60
CA SER A 659 -26.24 -29.35 35.91
C SER A 659 -25.50 -29.88 34.67
N GLN A 660 -24.21 -29.60 34.57
CA GLN A 660 -23.29 -30.14 33.57
C GLN A 660 -22.07 -30.77 34.22
N LYS A 661 -21.32 -31.58 33.46
CA LYS A 661 -20.01 -32.08 33.89
C LYS A 661 -18.89 -31.12 33.45
N ASP A 662 -18.06 -30.68 34.40
CA ASP A 662 -16.83 -29.93 34.16
C ASP A 662 -15.63 -30.87 34.20
N TYR A 663 -14.94 -30.99 33.06
CA TYR A 663 -13.82 -31.91 32.85
C TYR A 663 -12.45 -31.26 33.02
N ARG A 664 -12.37 -29.95 33.32
CA ARG A 664 -11.09 -29.23 33.45
C ARG A 664 -10.20 -29.76 34.58
N LYS A 665 -10.81 -30.36 35.61
CA LYS A 665 -10.09 -30.92 36.77
C LYS A 665 -9.92 -32.44 36.73
N ASP A 666 -10.85 -33.16 36.08
CA ASP A 666 -10.78 -34.61 35.87
C ASP A 666 -11.40 -34.94 34.52
N ALA A 667 -10.53 -35.20 33.54
CA ALA A 667 -10.91 -35.45 32.15
C ALA A 667 -11.62 -36.81 31.94
N SER A 668 -11.58 -37.71 32.93
CA SER A 668 -12.10 -39.08 32.81
C SER A 668 -13.52 -39.22 33.35
N VAL A 669 -13.83 -38.61 34.50
CA VAL A 669 -15.15 -38.74 35.15
C VAL A 669 -15.99 -37.46 35.03
N GLY A 670 -15.35 -36.30 35.11
CA GLY A 670 -15.97 -34.98 35.12
C GLY A 670 -16.76 -34.67 36.39
N THR A 671 -16.66 -33.45 36.92
CA THR A 671 -17.34 -33.03 38.15
C THR A 671 -18.67 -32.35 37.82
N LYS A 672 -19.76 -32.75 38.48
CA LYS A 672 -21.06 -32.07 38.29
C LYS A 672 -21.01 -30.65 38.84
N VAL A 673 -21.32 -29.68 37.99
CA VAL A 673 -21.45 -28.25 38.31
C VAL A 673 -22.87 -27.78 38.00
N ALA A 674 -23.37 -26.82 38.76
CA ALA A 674 -24.67 -26.21 38.52
C ALA A 674 -24.52 -25.04 37.53
N CYS A 675 -25.35 -25.03 36.48
CA CYS A 675 -25.27 -24.07 35.37
C CYS A 675 -26.64 -23.43 35.11
N TRP A 676 -26.61 -22.22 34.53
CA TRP A 676 -27.78 -21.63 33.88
C TRP A 676 -27.72 -21.95 32.39
N PHE A 677 -28.81 -22.45 31.83
CA PHE A 677 -28.92 -22.81 30.44
C PHE A 677 -29.66 -21.71 29.69
N VAL A 678 -29.03 -21.20 28.63
CA VAL A 678 -29.64 -20.23 27.73
C VAL A 678 -30.27 -20.99 26.56
N HIS A 679 -31.56 -20.74 26.31
CA HIS A 679 -32.33 -21.39 25.25
C HIS A 679 -32.08 -20.73 23.88
N ASN A 680 -32.78 -21.19 22.84
CA ASN A 680 -32.73 -20.64 21.48
C ASN A 680 -31.30 -20.53 20.91
N ASN A 681 -30.50 -21.59 21.10
CA ASN A 681 -29.12 -21.68 20.62
C ASN A 681 -28.23 -20.48 21.02
N GLY A 682 -28.48 -19.91 22.20
CA GLY A 682 -27.67 -18.81 22.74
C GLY A 682 -27.97 -17.43 22.14
N GLN A 683 -29.11 -17.28 21.44
CA GLN A 683 -29.53 -15.99 20.88
C GLN A 683 -29.58 -14.90 21.96
N GLY A 684 -28.90 -13.78 21.70
CA GLY A 684 -28.75 -12.65 22.63
C GLY A 684 -27.67 -12.82 23.71
N LEU A 685 -27.10 -14.02 23.86
CA LEU A 685 -25.87 -14.25 24.63
C LEU A 685 -24.64 -14.19 23.72
N ILE A 686 -24.70 -14.89 22.60
CA ILE A 686 -23.68 -14.84 21.55
C ILE A 686 -23.89 -13.60 20.68
N ASP A 687 -22.82 -13.12 20.05
CA ASP A 687 -22.83 -11.84 19.36
C ASP A 687 -23.54 -11.86 17.99
N GLY A 688 -24.07 -13.02 17.57
CA GLY A 688 -24.90 -13.24 16.38
C GLY A 688 -26.01 -14.29 16.61
N VAL A 689 -26.48 -14.95 15.55
CA VAL A 689 -27.32 -16.16 15.64
C VAL A 689 -26.50 -17.41 15.38
N HIS A 690 -26.91 -18.56 15.91
CA HIS A 690 -26.11 -19.78 15.84
C HIS A 690 -25.75 -20.20 14.40
N SER A 691 -26.60 -19.90 13.42
CA SER A 691 -26.35 -20.15 12.00
C SER A 691 -25.20 -19.32 11.42
N ASP A 692 -24.90 -18.15 12.00
CA ASP A 692 -23.77 -17.30 11.56
C ASP A 692 -22.42 -17.99 11.82
N TYR A 693 -22.42 -19.03 12.66
CA TYR A 693 -21.23 -19.81 13.01
C TYR A 693 -21.25 -21.23 12.43
N ILE A 694 -22.27 -21.57 11.63
CA ILE A 694 -22.34 -22.83 10.89
C ILE A 694 -21.85 -22.54 9.47
N VAL A 695 -20.75 -23.17 9.07
CA VAL A 695 -20.23 -23.09 7.70
C VAL A 695 -20.67 -24.37 6.96
N PRO A 696 -21.70 -24.31 6.09
CA PRO A 696 -22.30 -25.52 5.51
C PRO A 696 -21.34 -26.28 4.59
N ASN A 697 -20.35 -25.59 4.03
CA ASN A 697 -19.46 -26.09 2.97
C ASN A 697 -18.09 -26.53 3.49
N LEU A 698 -17.97 -26.78 4.81
CA LEU A 698 -16.73 -27.22 5.43
C LEU A 698 -16.54 -28.75 5.47
N PHE A 699 -17.48 -29.53 4.92
CA PHE A 699 -17.45 -31.01 4.94
C PHE A 699 -17.95 -31.64 3.64
#